data_AF-A0AAR2J853-F1
#
_entry.id   AF-A0AAR2J853-F1
#
_cell.length_a   1.000
_cell.length_b   1.000
_cell.length_c   1.000
_cell.angle_alpha   90.00
_cell.angle_beta   90.00
_cell.angle_gamma   90.00
#
_symmetry.space_group_name_H-M   'P 1'
#
loop_
_entity.id
_entity.type
_entity.pdbx_description
1 polymer ?
#
loop_
_entity_poly.entity_id
_entity_poly.type
_entity_poly.pdbx_seq_one_letter_code
_entity_poly.pdbx_strand_id
1 'polypeptide(L)'
;MPSPIPSAGAGGWSPGSEDHRPWLQLDLRDRLEITAIATQGRWGSSDWVNSYHLQYSDSGRTWRSYRQDDVPWTFPGNTDTDSVVQHKLLHSIRTRYLRLVPLEGSPSGGMGLRLEIYGCTYKSDVADFDGRSALLYRFNQKSTSTVKNVISLRFRSRQAEGVLVHGEGQRGDYITLELQRGRLALHLNLGTKRKHTSVMSGSLLDDHLWHSVLIERFNKQVNFTVDRDTQHFRTQGQEDSLEVDYELSFGGIPLPGKPGTFLRENFHGCLENLYYNGVNVIDMAKRRKPQIYTGNVTFSCSESQPVSVTFLSSTASYLAVLADPGMEGLSLRLQFRTWNRDSRLFYVPLTHGPEPASLVLQISEGSIQLSLRGPPQDTTQVFTGERISHSPGQSICENQSHWTRSCNLSLLTASYLQRTTNGLGFEGSCEKPHAGYQGCLRLIFINNQPVNLGRIQQDRPANFSQLSFDICSIRDRCVPNFCEHGGVCYQSWDNFLCNCSGTGYTGATCHNPIYERSCEAYRKTGSPAGIFTVDPDGSGPLEHTHVNCTLADDKIWTVVGHDHLQPVRVQGSTPRSPYVLIFNYSISPYHLRSLVASSEHCQQKVTYRCRKSRLFDTWDGTPLSWWLDRDGVKRTYWGGILPGVQQCSCSLEGNCRDMNYFCNCDADQDVWVNDTGLLSYKDHLPLSEIAIGDTNRTGSQALFQIGPLRCYGDRFFWNSASFFAESSYLHFPTLQAELSMDISFYFKTSAPSGLFLENVGVRDFIRLELSSPSIVTFTFDLGDGPVVLTVRSPMPLNDRQWHHVRAERNVMEASLQVDLLPLQLVEATPEGQYRLQLNSQLFVGGAPTTQKGFLGCLRALSINGMTFDLNERAKMTPGMNSGCPGHCSSDSLCHNGGRCVENRNSYVCDCTHTAFDGPKCRTAISASFERGTSLTYALQEPFSVMRNQDAKQLQSGTYTESVKSRENVAFGFLTRHGPALLLTAQSNDQRYMAITLTQNGSLQIWYRLNQERGPDTFSPGSASLADGQFHWIRMNREGRELYVQVSPVTSLPLFPSSLVAGTDITDEEVLRAGSRGFIGCLSSFQFNEAAPLKAALQNKGSSLVSIYGRLEESSCGITSSTNTLTTTHTKSGVVAAIVFTSLCALAVIIRYLYRHRQTPPPQVITAKNQRPSLEPPVYRPDLDPHKASRISKEYFI
;
A
#
# COMPACT_ATOMS: atom_id res chain seq x y z
N MET A 1 -46.76 21.26 31.35
CA MET A 1 -46.08 21.84 30.16
C MET A 1 -46.76 23.17 29.87
N PRO A 2 -46.06 24.31 29.87
CA PRO A 2 -46.62 25.54 29.32
C PRO A 2 -46.54 25.46 27.79
N SER A 3 -47.70 25.54 27.17
CA SER A 3 -47.92 25.60 25.72
C SER A 3 -47.25 26.85 25.12
N PRO A 4 -46.67 26.81 23.91
CA PRO A 4 -46.21 28.02 23.24
C PRO A 4 -47.42 28.91 22.92
N ILE A 5 -47.31 30.19 23.27
CA ILE A 5 -48.30 31.22 22.92
C ILE A 5 -48.36 31.30 21.39
N PRO A 6 -49.51 31.10 20.74
CA PRO A 6 -49.65 31.37 19.32
C PRO A 6 -49.61 32.88 19.13
N SER A 7 -48.46 33.41 18.69
CA SER A 7 -48.43 34.78 18.17
C SER A 7 -49.25 34.78 16.88
N ALA A 8 -50.45 35.34 16.96
CA ALA A 8 -51.35 35.51 15.83
C ALA A 8 -50.66 36.37 14.76
N GLY A 9 -50.24 35.75 13.64
CA GLY A 9 -49.92 36.48 12.41
C GLY A 9 -48.79 35.96 11.53
N ALA A 10 -47.81 35.21 12.02
CA ALA A 10 -46.63 34.81 11.22
C ALA A 10 -46.44 33.28 11.20
N GLY A 11 -46.84 32.64 10.09
CA GLY A 11 -46.82 31.18 9.92
C GLY A 11 -45.42 30.57 10.06
N GLY A 12 -45.23 29.68 11.04
CA GLY A 12 -44.01 28.92 11.30
C GLY A 12 -43.80 28.60 12.79
N TRP A 13 -42.90 27.66 13.07
CA TRP A 13 -42.40 27.34 14.40
C TRP A 13 -41.11 28.11 14.71
N SER A 14 -40.97 28.57 15.94
CA SER A 14 -39.74 29.12 16.51
C SER A 14 -39.62 28.68 17.97
N PRO A 15 -38.41 28.39 18.47
CA PRO A 15 -38.21 28.05 19.87
C PRO A 15 -38.31 29.27 20.79
N GLY A 16 -38.48 29.02 22.09
CA GLY A 16 -38.37 30.07 23.11
C GLY A 16 -36.94 30.59 23.21
N SER A 17 -36.77 31.86 23.55
CA SER A 17 -35.45 32.52 23.63
C SER A 17 -34.50 31.93 24.68
N GLU A 18 -35.03 31.22 25.68
CA GLU A 18 -34.24 30.54 26.73
C GLU A 18 -34.02 29.04 26.45
N ASP A 19 -34.57 28.50 25.36
CA ASP A 19 -34.37 27.10 25.01
C ASP A 19 -33.05 26.92 24.25
N HIS A 20 -32.03 26.47 24.96
CA HIS A 20 -30.70 26.23 24.39
C HIS A 20 -30.59 24.91 23.60
N ARG A 21 -31.61 24.03 23.62
CA ARG A 21 -31.62 22.77 22.85
C ARG A 21 -32.99 22.50 22.26
N PRO A 22 -33.47 23.39 21.38
CA PRO A 22 -34.82 23.30 20.88
C PRO A 22 -34.97 22.15 19.89
N TRP A 23 -36.19 21.65 19.78
CA TRP A 23 -36.56 20.67 18.75
C TRP A 23 -38.03 20.83 18.37
N LEU A 24 -38.35 20.51 17.11
CA LEU A 24 -39.73 20.39 16.63
C LEU A 24 -40.08 18.91 16.49
N GLN A 25 -41.11 18.44 17.21
CA GLN A 25 -41.58 17.06 17.14
C GLN A 25 -42.95 16.96 16.46
N LEU A 26 -43.11 15.93 15.65
CA LEU A 26 -44.35 15.62 14.93
C LEU A 26 -44.80 14.21 15.31
N ASP A 27 -46.09 14.07 15.68
CA ASP A 27 -46.78 12.77 15.74
C ASP A 27 -47.56 12.59 14.44
N LEU A 28 -47.12 11.66 13.60
CA LEU A 28 -47.73 11.37 12.29
C LEU A 28 -49.03 10.56 12.42
N ARG A 29 -49.47 10.25 13.66
CA ARG A 29 -50.62 9.43 14.05
C ARG A 29 -50.48 7.95 13.71
N ASP A 30 -50.08 7.65 12.48
CA ASP A 30 -49.79 6.30 11.98
C ASP A 30 -48.29 6.14 11.66
N ARG A 31 -47.82 4.89 11.51
CA ARG A 31 -46.48 4.64 10.98
C ARG A 31 -46.45 4.96 9.48
N LEU A 32 -45.59 5.89 9.10
CA LEU A 32 -45.35 6.29 7.72
C LEU A 32 -43.94 5.87 7.30
N GLU A 33 -43.78 5.60 6.01
CA GLU A 33 -42.49 5.52 5.34
C GLU A 33 -42.17 6.88 4.71
N ILE A 34 -41.28 7.62 5.38
CA ILE A 34 -40.85 8.97 5.01
C ILE A 34 -39.72 8.87 3.99
N THR A 35 -39.81 9.66 2.91
CA THR A 35 -38.87 9.63 1.78
C THR A 35 -38.21 10.97 1.49
N ALA A 36 -38.82 12.09 1.90
CA ALA A 36 -38.22 13.41 1.78
C ALA A 36 -38.78 14.36 2.85
N ILE A 37 -38.02 15.43 3.12
CA ILE A 37 -38.40 16.54 3.98
C ILE A 37 -38.13 17.85 3.26
N ALA A 38 -38.98 18.85 3.48
CA ALA A 38 -38.76 20.20 2.97
C ALA A 38 -38.86 21.23 4.11
N THR A 39 -37.89 22.12 4.18
CA THR A 39 -37.82 23.20 5.17
C THR A 39 -37.87 24.56 4.49
N GLN A 40 -38.50 25.52 5.16
CA GLN A 40 -38.58 26.92 4.74
C GLN A 40 -38.47 27.80 5.98
N GLY A 41 -37.84 28.97 5.90
CA GLY A 41 -37.78 29.88 7.06
C GLY A 41 -39.15 30.46 7.44
N ARG A 42 -39.24 31.09 8.60
CA ARG A 42 -40.52 31.61 9.12
C ARG A 42 -40.97 32.82 8.29
N TRP A 43 -42.25 32.83 7.90
CA TRP A 43 -42.78 33.87 7.02
C TRP A 43 -42.79 35.25 7.70
N GLY A 44 -42.31 36.27 7.01
CA GLY A 44 -42.35 37.66 7.48
C GLY A 44 -41.43 37.95 8.67
N SER A 45 -40.46 37.09 8.96
CA SER A 45 -39.41 37.33 9.96
C SER A 45 -38.01 37.26 9.34
N SER A 46 -36.99 37.35 10.18
CA SER A 46 -35.59 37.10 9.83
C SER A 46 -35.13 35.74 10.33
N ASP A 47 -36.04 34.82 10.66
CA ASP A 47 -35.71 33.61 11.43
C ASP A 47 -35.79 32.38 10.50
N TRP A 48 -34.67 31.70 10.33
CA TRP A 48 -34.56 30.45 9.57
C TRP A 48 -33.51 29.52 10.18
N VAL A 49 -33.52 28.26 9.79
CA VAL A 49 -32.55 27.25 10.27
C VAL A 49 -31.53 26.99 9.15
N ASN A 50 -30.25 27.24 9.41
CA ASN A 50 -29.13 27.01 8.46
C ASN A 50 -28.73 25.54 8.37
N SER A 51 -28.90 24.79 9.45
CA SER A 51 -28.54 23.37 9.51
C SER A 51 -29.31 22.65 10.61
N TYR A 52 -29.61 21.36 10.41
CA TYR A 52 -30.37 20.55 11.38
C TYR A 52 -30.06 19.06 11.29
N HIS A 53 -30.37 18.34 12.37
CA HIS A 53 -30.42 16.89 12.41
C HIS A 53 -31.87 16.37 12.44
N LEU A 54 -32.05 15.13 12.02
CA LEU A 54 -33.33 14.42 12.06
C LEU A 54 -33.26 13.26 13.05
N GLN A 55 -34.29 13.10 13.87
CA GLN A 55 -34.49 11.98 14.78
C GLN A 55 -35.87 11.36 14.58
N TYR A 56 -36.02 10.06 14.82
CA TYR A 56 -37.28 9.34 14.63
C TYR A 56 -37.53 8.30 15.72
N SER A 57 -38.80 7.98 15.98
CA SER A 57 -39.23 7.06 17.03
C SER A 57 -40.58 6.42 16.73
N ASP A 58 -40.77 5.15 17.08
CA ASP A 58 -42.10 4.52 17.02
C ASP A 58 -42.94 4.80 18.29
N SER A 59 -42.30 5.10 19.43
CA SER A 59 -42.96 5.29 20.75
C SER A 59 -42.98 6.74 21.23
N GLY A 60 -42.19 7.63 20.60
CA GLY A 60 -41.99 9.02 21.03
C GLY A 60 -41.09 9.15 22.27
N ARG A 61 -40.55 8.03 22.78
CA ARG A 61 -39.70 7.96 24.00
C ARG A 61 -38.35 7.28 23.77
N THR A 62 -38.13 6.67 22.62
CA THR A 62 -36.85 6.04 22.29
C THR A 62 -36.47 6.50 20.90
N TRP A 63 -35.51 7.42 20.83
CA TRP A 63 -35.20 8.15 19.60
C TRP A 63 -33.96 7.56 18.92
N ARG A 64 -33.99 7.55 17.59
CA ARG A 64 -32.85 7.20 16.74
C ARG A 64 -32.54 8.40 15.85
N SER A 65 -31.26 8.77 15.76
CA SER A 65 -30.83 9.79 14.79
C SER A 65 -30.81 9.21 13.37
N TYR A 66 -31.17 10.02 12.38
CA TYR A 66 -30.92 9.70 10.99
C TYR A 66 -29.41 9.78 10.72
N ARG A 67 -28.88 8.72 10.11
CA ARG A 67 -27.45 8.57 9.83
C ARG A 67 -27.22 8.24 8.36
N GLN A 68 -26.12 8.76 7.83
CA GLN A 68 -25.56 8.43 6.53
C GLN A 68 -24.13 7.95 6.76
N ASP A 69 -23.78 6.78 6.25
CA ASP A 69 -22.49 6.11 6.50
C ASP A 69 -22.13 5.97 8.00
N ASP A 70 -23.14 5.67 8.83
CA ASP A 70 -23.07 5.57 10.31
C ASP A 70 -22.74 6.85 11.09
N VAL A 71 -22.69 7.98 10.40
CA VAL A 71 -22.50 9.31 10.99
C VAL A 71 -23.85 10.03 11.07
N PRO A 72 -24.17 10.72 12.19
CA PRO A 72 -25.32 11.62 12.25
C PRO A 72 -25.28 12.64 11.11
N TRP A 73 -26.29 12.61 10.24
CA TRP A 73 -26.26 13.45 9.05
C TRP A 73 -26.73 14.87 9.36
N THR A 74 -25.93 15.87 9.01
CA THR A 74 -26.29 17.29 9.09
C THR A 74 -26.92 17.72 7.78
N PHE A 75 -28.21 18.04 7.80
CA PHE A 75 -28.89 18.58 6.64
C PHE A 75 -28.60 20.08 6.53
N PRO A 76 -28.12 20.58 5.37
CA PRO A 76 -28.09 22.01 5.13
C PRO A 76 -29.54 22.52 5.03
N GLY A 77 -29.87 23.52 5.83
CA GLY A 77 -31.18 24.15 5.88
C GLY A 77 -31.28 25.31 4.90
N ASN A 78 -32.00 26.34 5.33
CA ASN A 78 -32.33 27.52 4.55
C ASN A 78 -31.26 28.60 4.70
N THR A 79 -31.13 29.46 3.69
CA THR A 79 -30.28 30.67 3.73
C THR A 79 -31.10 31.96 3.85
N ASP A 80 -32.42 31.86 3.77
CA ASP A 80 -33.39 32.96 3.83
C ASP A 80 -34.75 32.45 4.36
N THR A 81 -35.76 33.33 4.42
CA THR A 81 -37.10 33.00 4.90
C THR A 81 -38.08 32.51 3.84
N ASP A 82 -37.74 32.62 2.55
CA ASP A 82 -38.68 32.44 1.43
C ASP A 82 -38.38 31.19 0.58
N SER A 83 -37.13 30.77 0.46
CA SER A 83 -36.71 29.62 -0.33
C SER A 83 -37.08 28.30 0.37
N VAL A 84 -37.62 27.35 -0.40
CA VAL A 84 -37.88 25.98 0.07
C VAL A 84 -36.65 25.13 -0.22
N VAL A 85 -36.11 24.50 0.82
CA VAL A 85 -35.00 23.56 0.71
C VAL A 85 -35.53 22.16 0.96
N GLN A 86 -35.49 21.32 -0.08
CA GLN A 86 -35.97 19.94 -0.03
C GLN A 86 -34.82 18.96 -0.07
N HIS A 87 -34.84 18.00 0.86
CA HIS A 87 -33.91 16.88 0.90
C HIS A 87 -34.65 15.57 0.69
N LYS A 88 -34.31 14.87 -0.39
CA LYS A 88 -34.68 13.47 -0.55
C LYS A 88 -33.78 12.64 0.37
N LEU A 89 -34.39 11.84 1.23
CA LEU A 89 -33.63 10.97 2.12
C LEU A 89 -32.98 9.87 1.27
N LEU A 90 -31.67 9.66 1.45
CA LEU A 90 -30.94 8.57 0.80
C LEU A 90 -31.60 7.21 1.09
N HIS A 91 -32.15 7.07 2.30
CA HIS A 91 -32.92 5.90 2.72
C HIS A 91 -34.21 6.33 3.42
N SER A 92 -35.31 5.62 3.17
CA SER A 92 -36.60 5.91 3.81
C SER A 92 -36.57 5.60 5.31
N ILE A 93 -37.35 6.36 6.07
CA ILE A 93 -37.51 6.17 7.52
C ILE A 93 -38.92 5.67 7.79
N ARG A 94 -39.04 4.55 8.48
CA ARG A 94 -40.33 3.99 8.91
C ARG A 94 -40.57 4.37 10.36
N THR A 95 -41.48 5.31 10.60
CA THR A 95 -41.68 5.88 11.93
C THR A 95 -43.06 6.48 12.12
N ARG A 96 -43.48 6.64 13.38
CA ARG A 96 -44.65 7.42 13.77
C ARG A 96 -44.28 8.83 14.25
N TYR A 97 -43.18 8.97 14.96
CA TYR A 97 -42.73 10.24 15.52
C TYR A 97 -41.47 10.70 14.81
N LEU A 98 -41.46 11.97 14.40
CA LEU A 98 -40.30 12.61 13.80
C LEU A 98 -39.90 13.83 14.64
N ARG A 99 -38.61 14.08 14.79
CA ARG A 99 -38.08 15.24 15.48
C ARG A 99 -36.99 15.91 14.63
N LEU A 100 -37.13 17.20 14.41
CA LEU A 100 -36.13 18.05 13.77
C LEU A 100 -35.39 18.81 14.87
N VAL A 101 -34.07 18.65 14.90
CA VAL A 101 -33.18 19.27 15.89
C VAL A 101 -32.34 20.33 15.18
N PRO A 102 -32.72 21.61 15.21
CA PRO A 102 -31.94 22.69 14.61
C PRO A 102 -30.58 22.83 15.30
N LEU A 103 -29.55 23.08 14.51
CA LEU A 103 -28.16 23.28 14.97
C LEU A 103 -27.81 24.76 14.94
N GLU A 104 -27.98 25.39 13.78
CA GLU A 104 -27.68 26.81 13.57
C GLU A 104 -28.89 27.56 13.02
N GLY A 105 -29.15 28.75 13.57
CA GLY A 105 -30.17 29.68 13.12
C GLY A 105 -29.59 30.83 12.30
N SER A 106 -30.46 31.71 11.81
CA SER A 106 -30.03 32.91 11.11
C SER A 106 -29.22 33.84 12.03
N PRO A 107 -28.19 34.54 11.52
CA PRO A 107 -27.37 35.42 12.34
C PRO A 107 -28.15 36.60 12.97
N SER A 108 -29.22 37.05 12.32
CA SER A 108 -29.96 38.26 12.68
C SER A 108 -31.33 38.00 13.32
N GLY A 109 -31.96 36.84 13.10
CA GLY A 109 -33.31 36.51 13.61
C GLY A 109 -33.37 35.24 14.46
N GLY A 110 -32.35 34.39 14.45
CA GLY A 110 -32.35 33.13 15.17
C GLY A 110 -33.12 32.02 14.43
N MET A 111 -33.73 31.10 15.16
CA MET A 111 -34.30 29.87 14.59
C MET A 111 -35.79 30.02 14.23
N GLY A 112 -36.13 29.72 12.97
CA GLY A 112 -37.51 29.69 12.47
C GLY A 112 -37.70 28.64 11.38
N LEU A 113 -38.87 28.00 11.33
CA LEU A 113 -39.09 26.82 10.49
C LEU A 113 -40.56 26.66 10.08
N ARG A 114 -40.77 26.38 8.81
CA ARG A 114 -41.94 25.71 8.24
C ARG A 114 -41.45 24.36 7.69
N LEU A 115 -42.20 23.31 7.94
CA LEU A 115 -41.80 21.94 7.62
C LEU A 115 -42.89 21.22 6.83
N GLU A 116 -42.48 20.51 5.79
CA GLU A 116 -43.31 19.55 5.07
C GLU A 116 -42.60 18.19 4.99
N ILE A 117 -43.37 17.10 5.09
CA ILE A 117 -42.87 15.73 5.13
C ILE A 117 -43.54 14.94 4.01
N TYR A 118 -42.74 14.24 3.23
CA TYR A 118 -43.19 13.43 2.10
C TYR A 118 -43.02 11.94 2.39
N GLY A 119 -44.08 11.15 2.19
CA GLY A 119 -44.07 9.71 2.48
C GLY A 119 -45.41 9.03 2.22
N CYS A 120 -45.52 7.75 2.60
CA CYS A 120 -46.74 6.95 2.46
C CYS A 120 -47.03 6.11 3.71
N THR A 121 -48.28 5.63 3.86
CA THR A 121 -48.68 4.78 4.99
C THR A 121 -47.97 3.43 4.95
N TYR A 122 -47.37 3.01 6.07
CA TYR A 122 -46.67 1.73 6.19
C TYR A 122 -47.48 0.75 7.03
N LYS A 123 -47.91 -0.36 6.41
CA LYS A 123 -48.59 -1.48 7.09
C LYS A 123 -47.63 -2.66 7.21
N SER A 124 -47.67 -3.35 8.35
CA SER A 124 -46.80 -4.49 8.60
C SER A 124 -47.46 -5.60 9.41
N ASP A 125 -46.99 -6.83 9.18
CA ASP A 125 -47.38 -8.00 9.95
C ASP A 125 -46.38 -8.28 11.05
N VAL A 126 -46.83 -8.21 12.30
CA VAL A 126 -45.97 -8.32 13.48
C VAL A 126 -46.39 -9.51 14.35
N ALA A 127 -45.40 -10.17 14.94
CA ALA A 127 -45.54 -11.25 15.91
C ALA A 127 -44.56 -11.03 17.07
N ASP A 128 -45.03 -11.21 18.30
CA ASP A 128 -44.27 -11.06 19.55
C ASP A 128 -44.00 -12.45 20.15
N PHE A 129 -42.74 -12.66 20.53
CA PHE A 129 -42.16 -13.91 21.00
C PHE A 129 -41.61 -13.69 22.41
N ASP A 130 -42.01 -14.54 23.35
CA ASP A 130 -41.69 -14.44 24.78
C ASP A 130 -40.51 -15.34 25.21
N GLY A 131 -39.76 -15.89 24.26
CA GLY A 131 -38.73 -16.92 24.50
C GLY A 131 -39.28 -18.33 24.72
N ARG A 132 -40.61 -18.52 24.72
CA ARG A 132 -41.25 -19.85 24.76
C ARG A 132 -42.05 -20.16 23.50
N SER A 133 -42.42 -19.12 22.78
CA SER A 133 -43.23 -19.19 21.56
C SER A 133 -42.36 -19.38 20.31
N ALA A 134 -42.87 -20.11 19.33
CA ALA A 134 -42.25 -20.28 18.02
C ALA A 134 -43.33 -20.46 16.93
N LEU A 135 -42.99 -20.14 15.68
CA LEU A 135 -43.78 -20.43 14.49
C LEU A 135 -43.10 -21.55 13.70
N LEU A 136 -43.82 -22.62 13.39
CA LEU A 136 -43.30 -23.76 12.62
C LEU A 136 -43.97 -23.81 11.25
N TYR A 137 -43.19 -23.51 10.20
CA TYR A 137 -43.65 -23.54 8.82
C TYR A 137 -43.34 -24.89 8.19
N ARG A 138 -44.39 -25.64 7.81
CA ARG A 138 -44.27 -26.97 7.22
C ARG A 138 -44.39 -26.95 5.71
N PHE A 139 -43.47 -27.63 5.03
CA PHE A 139 -43.50 -27.79 3.58
C PHE A 139 -44.52 -28.86 3.17
N ASN A 140 -45.04 -28.75 1.94
CA ASN A 140 -45.95 -29.76 1.39
C ASN A 140 -45.25 -31.08 1.06
N GLN A 141 -43.93 -31.06 0.87
CA GLN A 141 -43.09 -32.22 0.57
C GLN A 141 -42.29 -32.65 1.81
N LYS A 142 -41.92 -33.94 1.89
CA LYS A 142 -41.22 -34.51 3.05
C LYS A 142 -39.82 -33.92 3.29
N SER A 143 -39.17 -33.41 2.25
CA SER A 143 -37.96 -32.60 2.33
C SER A 143 -37.97 -31.58 1.18
N THR A 144 -37.33 -30.43 1.38
CA THR A 144 -37.18 -29.40 0.34
C THR A 144 -35.71 -29.20 0.04
N SER A 145 -35.30 -29.49 -1.19
CA SER A 145 -33.96 -29.16 -1.69
C SER A 145 -34.03 -27.89 -2.54
N THR A 146 -33.34 -26.84 -2.10
CA THR A 146 -33.34 -25.54 -2.78
C THR A 146 -31.93 -25.18 -3.27
N VAL A 147 -31.83 -24.56 -4.45
CA VAL A 147 -30.60 -23.89 -4.94
C VAL A 147 -30.63 -22.39 -4.69
N LYS A 148 -31.82 -21.82 -4.47
CA LYS A 148 -32.05 -20.42 -4.16
C LYS A 148 -32.92 -20.30 -2.92
N ASN A 149 -32.52 -19.44 -1.98
CA ASN A 149 -33.29 -19.13 -0.78
C ASN A 149 -33.28 -17.62 -0.54
N VAL A 150 -34.44 -17.05 -0.22
CA VAL A 150 -34.57 -15.65 0.19
C VAL A 150 -35.34 -15.61 1.50
N ILE A 151 -34.68 -15.15 2.57
CA ILE A 151 -35.31 -14.95 3.89
C ILE A 151 -35.19 -13.47 4.21
N SER A 152 -36.31 -12.80 4.45
CA SER A 152 -36.31 -11.41 4.91
C SER A 152 -37.18 -11.25 6.14
N LEU A 153 -36.69 -10.54 7.14
CA LEU A 153 -37.46 -10.22 8.34
C LEU A 153 -36.96 -8.92 8.94
N ARG A 154 -37.77 -8.31 9.81
CA ARG A 154 -37.29 -7.30 10.75
C ARG A 154 -37.47 -7.81 12.16
N PHE A 155 -36.56 -7.48 13.06
CA PHE A 155 -36.65 -7.90 14.45
C PHE A 155 -36.37 -6.74 15.41
N ARG A 156 -36.86 -6.89 16.64
CA ARG A 156 -36.66 -5.96 17.74
C ARG A 156 -36.51 -6.76 19.03
N SER A 157 -35.37 -6.67 19.71
CA SER A 157 -35.07 -7.45 20.91
C SER A 157 -34.35 -6.63 21.98
N ARG A 158 -34.42 -7.07 23.23
CA ARG A 158 -33.57 -6.60 24.35
C ARG A 158 -32.57 -7.65 24.81
N GLN A 159 -32.81 -8.89 24.44
CA GLN A 159 -31.89 -9.99 24.74
C GLN A 159 -30.79 -9.94 23.71
N ALA A 160 -29.56 -10.18 24.17
CA ALA A 160 -28.38 -10.27 23.31
C ALA A 160 -28.24 -11.68 22.69
N GLU A 161 -29.05 -12.65 23.13
CA GLU A 161 -29.07 -14.04 22.68
C GLU A 161 -30.49 -14.40 22.18
N GLY A 162 -30.58 -15.29 21.18
CA GLY A 162 -31.86 -15.88 20.77
C GLY A 162 -31.90 -16.36 19.32
N VAL A 163 -32.47 -17.54 19.06
CA VAL A 163 -32.62 -18.09 17.70
C VAL A 163 -33.80 -17.47 16.95
N LEU A 164 -33.54 -16.81 15.81
CA LEU A 164 -34.57 -16.20 14.97
C LEU A 164 -35.12 -17.17 13.92
N VAL A 165 -34.24 -17.92 13.26
CA VAL A 165 -34.60 -18.86 12.18
C VAL A 165 -33.77 -20.13 12.35
N HIS A 166 -34.39 -21.29 12.21
CA HIS A 166 -33.68 -22.56 12.19
C HIS A 166 -34.34 -23.56 11.23
N GLY A 167 -33.52 -24.30 10.49
CA GLY A 167 -33.91 -25.45 9.71
C GLY A 167 -32.75 -26.43 9.63
N GLU A 168 -33.04 -27.71 9.80
CA GLU A 168 -32.09 -28.81 9.70
C GLU A 168 -32.67 -29.91 8.79
N GLY A 169 -31.83 -30.54 7.99
CA GLY A 169 -32.17 -31.68 7.14
C GLY A 169 -31.52 -32.98 7.61
N GLN A 170 -32.08 -34.13 7.22
CA GLN A 170 -31.57 -35.47 7.56
C GLN A 170 -30.09 -35.71 7.21
N ARG A 171 -29.57 -35.03 6.17
CA ARG A 171 -28.16 -35.12 5.75
C ARG A 171 -27.20 -34.30 6.63
N GLY A 172 -27.71 -33.55 7.59
CA GLY A 172 -26.95 -32.61 8.43
C GLY A 172 -26.75 -31.23 7.79
N ASP A 173 -27.43 -30.95 6.68
CA ASP A 173 -27.59 -29.62 6.12
C ASP A 173 -28.41 -28.77 7.09
N TYR A 174 -28.01 -27.52 7.31
CA TYR A 174 -28.78 -26.64 8.17
C TYR A 174 -28.56 -25.17 7.83
N ILE A 175 -29.56 -24.38 8.18
CA ILE A 175 -29.52 -22.92 8.18
C ILE A 175 -30.02 -22.44 9.54
N THR A 176 -29.18 -21.70 10.25
CA THR A 176 -29.57 -21.10 11.54
C THR A 176 -29.17 -19.64 11.55
N LEU A 177 -30.14 -18.76 11.83
CA LEU A 177 -29.92 -17.35 12.14
C LEU A 177 -30.20 -17.14 13.63
N GLU A 178 -29.21 -16.70 14.37
CA GLU A 178 -29.36 -16.39 15.79
C GLU A 178 -28.71 -15.07 16.16
N LEU A 179 -29.26 -14.44 17.20
CA LEU A 179 -28.63 -13.33 17.89
C LEU A 179 -27.64 -13.93 18.89
N GLN A 180 -26.38 -13.50 18.83
CA GLN A 180 -25.29 -13.91 19.70
C GLN A 180 -24.52 -12.67 20.12
N ARG A 181 -24.53 -12.36 21.43
CA ARG A 181 -23.95 -11.15 22.02
C ARG A 181 -24.35 -9.88 21.24
N GLY A 182 -25.63 -9.74 20.91
CA GLY A 182 -26.14 -8.55 20.22
C GLY A 182 -25.65 -8.39 18.77
N ARG A 183 -25.08 -9.45 18.16
CA ARG A 183 -24.75 -9.55 16.74
C ARG A 183 -25.53 -10.70 16.12
N LEU A 184 -25.85 -10.66 14.83
CA LEU A 184 -26.50 -11.79 14.17
C LEU A 184 -25.45 -12.75 13.61
N ALA A 185 -25.53 -14.02 14.00
CA ALA A 185 -24.75 -15.12 13.45
C ALA A 185 -25.62 -15.93 12.48
N LEU A 186 -25.15 -16.05 11.23
CA LEU A 186 -25.70 -16.95 10.22
C LEU A 186 -24.79 -18.17 10.10
N HIS A 187 -25.33 -19.32 10.45
CA HIS A 187 -24.67 -20.60 10.26
C HIS A 187 -25.31 -21.36 9.11
N LEU A 188 -24.48 -21.85 8.19
CA LEU A 188 -24.92 -22.60 7.02
C LEU A 188 -24.03 -23.82 6.80
N ASN A 189 -24.65 -24.97 6.55
CA ASN A 189 -23.97 -26.18 6.09
C ASN A 189 -24.68 -26.76 4.85
N LEU A 190 -23.90 -27.06 3.80
CA LEU A 190 -24.33 -27.66 2.54
C LEU A 190 -23.52 -28.96 2.30
N GLY A 191 -23.85 -30.03 3.01
CA GLY A 191 -23.22 -31.35 2.93
C GLY A 191 -22.65 -31.90 4.25
N THR A 192 -21.58 -32.71 4.15
CA THR A 192 -21.08 -33.52 5.27
C THR A 192 -20.67 -32.70 6.51
N LYS A 193 -20.90 -33.25 7.71
CA LYS A 193 -20.77 -32.64 9.05
C LYS A 193 -19.41 -31.99 9.42
N ARG A 194 -18.41 -31.95 8.53
CA ARG A 194 -17.05 -31.45 8.84
C ARG A 194 -16.75 -30.02 8.35
N LYS A 195 -17.57 -29.42 7.48
CA LYS A 195 -17.32 -28.07 6.92
C LYS A 195 -18.57 -27.19 7.00
N HIS A 196 -18.69 -26.41 8.07
CA HIS A 196 -19.76 -25.40 8.24
C HIS A 196 -19.23 -24.00 7.97
N THR A 197 -20.11 -23.12 7.48
CA THR A 197 -19.80 -21.69 7.28
C THR A 197 -20.56 -20.89 8.34
N SER A 198 -19.86 -20.03 9.08
CA SER A 198 -20.44 -19.17 10.12
C SER A 198 -20.00 -17.74 9.87
N VAL A 199 -20.95 -16.82 9.73
CA VAL A 199 -20.69 -15.41 9.48
C VAL A 199 -21.49 -14.56 10.45
N MET A 200 -20.84 -13.63 11.12
CA MET A 200 -21.50 -12.68 12.02
C MET A 200 -21.64 -11.32 11.33
N SER A 201 -22.77 -10.64 11.54
CA SER A 201 -23.03 -9.30 11.00
C SER A 201 -23.86 -8.45 11.97
N GLY A 202 -23.72 -7.13 11.85
CA GLY A 202 -24.31 -6.13 12.72
C GLY A 202 -23.69 -6.06 14.11
N SER A 203 -24.09 -5.06 14.89
CA SER A 203 -23.68 -4.89 16.28
C SER A 203 -24.73 -4.14 17.08
N LEU A 204 -24.75 -4.40 18.39
CA LEU A 204 -25.63 -3.76 19.36
C LEU A 204 -27.12 -3.90 18.99
N LEU A 205 -27.50 -5.00 18.34
CA LEU A 205 -28.85 -5.24 17.79
C LEU A 205 -29.89 -5.57 18.89
N ASP A 206 -29.47 -5.53 20.15
CA ASP A 206 -30.26 -5.68 21.38
C ASP A 206 -30.73 -4.32 21.95
N ASP A 207 -30.70 -3.27 21.12
CA ASP A 207 -31.05 -1.87 21.46
C ASP A 207 -32.56 -1.60 21.58
N HIS A 208 -33.40 -2.63 21.37
CA HIS A 208 -34.86 -2.53 21.34
C HIS A 208 -35.42 -1.67 20.19
N LEU A 209 -34.64 -1.46 19.13
CA LEU A 209 -35.06 -0.82 17.90
C LEU A 209 -35.26 -1.87 16.79
N TRP A 210 -35.94 -1.47 15.73
CA TRP A 210 -36.17 -2.35 14.59
C TRP A 210 -34.92 -2.45 13.72
N HIS A 211 -34.46 -3.67 13.51
CA HIS A 211 -33.39 -4.02 12.59
C HIS A 211 -33.93 -4.86 11.44
N SER A 212 -33.41 -4.68 10.22
CA SER A 212 -33.77 -5.49 9.05
C SER A 212 -32.74 -6.55 8.74
N VAL A 213 -33.19 -7.72 8.30
CA VAL A 213 -32.35 -8.83 7.89
C VAL A 213 -32.81 -9.33 6.54
N LEU A 214 -31.87 -9.49 5.61
CA LEU A 214 -32.08 -10.12 4.32
C LEU A 214 -30.97 -11.15 4.08
N ILE A 215 -31.37 -12.38 3.79
CA ILE A 215 -30.47 -13.46 3.40
C ILE A 215 -30.87 -13.88 1.99
N GLU A 216 -29.95 -13.71 1.05
CA GLU A 216 -30.12 -14.19 -0.32
C GLU A 216 -29.03 -15.22 -0.62
N ARG A 217 -29.43 -16.47 -0.82
CA ARG A 217 -28.52 -17.54 -1.25
C ARG A 217 -28.82 -17.94 -2.68
N PHE A 218 -27.79 -18.05 -3.50
CA PHE A 218 -27.82 -18.67 -4.82
C PHE A 218 -26.63 -19.62 -4.97
N ASN A 219 -26.91 -20.93 -5.08
CA ASN A 219 -25.91 -21.99 -4.99
C ASN A 219 -25.09 -21.84 -3.68
N LYS A 220 -23.77 -21.66 -3.81
CA LYS A 220 -22.84 -21.42 -2.70
C LYS A 220 -22.63 -19.96 -2.35
N GLN A 221 -23.14 -19.02 -3.15
CA GLN A 221 -23.01 -17.59 -2.90
C GLN A 221 -24.11 -17.12 -1.96
N VAL A 222 -23.75 -16.38 -0.91
CA VAL A 222 -24.68 -15.85 0.08
C VAL A 222 -24.41 -14.35 0.23
N ASN A 223 -25.49 -13.56 0.12
CA ASN A 223 -25.54 -12.18 0.58
C ASN A 223 -26.30 -12.17 1.90
N PHE A 224 -25.63 -11.73 2.96
CA PHE A 224 -26.21 -11.60 4.29
C PHE A 224 -26.21 -10.13 4.69
N THR A 225 -27.37 -9.48 4.57
CA THR A 225 -27.57 -8.07 4.86
C THR A 225 -28.23 -7.89 6.23
N VAL A 226 -27.59 -7.14 7.12
CA VAL A 226 -28.16 -6.68 8.39
C VAL A 226 -28.22 -5.15 8.34
N ASP A 227 -29.41 -4.59 8.48
CA ASP A 227 -29.72 -3.19 8.21
C ASP A 227 -29.24 -2.74 6.82
N ARG A 228 -28.05 -2.14 6.72
CA ARG A 228 -27.43 -1.69 5.47
C ARG A 228 -26.14 -2.46 5.14
N ASP A 229 -25.60 -3.21 6.09
CA ASP A 229 -24.31 -3.89 5.95
C ASP A 229 -24.51 -5.26 5.34
N THR A 230 -23.98 -5.44 4.13
CA THR A 230 -24.05 -6.71 3.40
C THR A 230 -22.71 -7.44 3.45
N GLN A 231 -22.73 -8.64 4.00
CA GLN A 231 -21.61 -9.57 3.96
C GLN A 231 -21.78 -10.50 2.76
N HIS A 232 -20.79 -10.51 1.87
CA HIS A 232 -20.75 -11.39 0.70
C HIS A 232 -19.77 -12.53 0.96
N PHE A 233 -20.24 -13.78 0.92
CA PHE A 233 -19.37 -14.92 1.14
C PHE A 233 -19.79 -16.14 0.33
N ARG A 234 -18.84 -17.07 0.18
CA ARG A 234 -19.05 -18.37 -0.44
C ARG A 234 -18.96 -19.49 0.59
N THR A 235 -19.94 -20.37 0.59
CA THR A 235 -20.02 -21.50 1.53
C THR A 235 -18.98 -22.57 1.19
N GLN A 236 -18.40 -23.21 2.21
CA GLN A 236 -17.33 -24.22 2.06
C GLN A 236 -17.83 -25.66 1.74
N GLY A 237 -19.14 -25.84 1.55
CA GLY A 237 -19.76 -27.14 1.24
C GLY A 237 -19.37 -27.70 -0.13
N GLN A 238 -19.46 -29.03 -0.28
CA GLN A 238 -19.25 -29.69 -1.58
C GLN A 238 -20.46 -29.52 -2.51
N GLU A 239 -21.66 -29.44 -1.95
CA GLU A 239 -22.93 -29.35 -2.68
C GLU A 239 -23.39 -27.90 -2.88
N ASP A 240 -24.22 -27.66 -3.91
CA ASP A 240 -24.82 -26.35 -4.21
C ASP A 240 -26.25 -26.20 -3.62
N SER A 241 -26.90 -27.31 -3.26
CA SER A 241 -28.27 -27.32 -2.71
C SER A 241 -28.29 -27.33 -1.18
N LEU A 242 -29.27 -26.66 -0.58
CA LEU A 242 -29.61 -26.76 0.84
C LEU A 242 -30.80 -27.70 0.97
N GLU A 243 -30.63 -28.79 1.71
CA GLU A 243 -31.73 -29.69 2.06
C GLU A 243 -32.21 -29.43 3.49
N VAL A 244 -33.47 -29.00 3.63
CA VAL A 244 -34.12 -28.82 4.94
C VAL A 244 -35.23 -29.86 5.06
N ASP A 245 -35.40 -30.46 6.25
CA ASP A 245 -36.51 -31.37 6.53
C ASP A 245 -37.87 -30.65 6.38
N TYR A 246 -38.98 -31.38 6.55
CA TYR A 246 -40.34 -30.91 6.31
C TYR A 246 -40.79 -29.64 7.10
N GLU A 247 -39.95 -29.05 7.96
CA GLU A 247 -40.27 -27.84 8.73
C GLU A 247 -39.11 -26.83 8.91
N LEU A 248 -39.48 -25.54 8.94
CA LEU A 248 -38.65 -24.42 9.38
C LEU A 248 -39.23 -23.81 10.65
N SER A 249 -38.38 -23.48 11.63
CA SER A 249 -38.80 -22.81 12.86
C SER A 249 -38.36 -21.34 12.90
N PHE A 250 -39.24 -20.50 13.42
CA PHE A 250 -39.01 -19.07 13.62
C PHE A 250 -39.29 -18.69 15.08
N GLY A 251 -38.39 -17.92 15.69
CA GLY A 251 -38.49 -17.46 17.08
C GLY A 251 -37.99 -18.46 18.15
N GLY A 252 -37.59 -19.66 17.74
CA GLY A 252 -37.03 -20.67 18.64
C GLY A 252 -36.94 -22.05 18.01
N ILE A 253 -36.33 -23.00 18.73
CA ILE A 253 -36.25 -24.41 18.33
C ILE A 253 -37.16 -25.20 19.28
N PRO A 254 -38.28 -25.79 18.81
CA PRO A 254 -39.16 -26.58 19.66
C PRO A 254 -38.40 -27.84 20.13
N LEU A 255 -38.20 -27.99 21.44
CA LEU A 255 -37.49 -29.13 22.03
C LEU A 255 -38.23 -30.45 21.70
N PRO A 256 -37.63 -31.40 20.97
CA PRO A 256 -38.17 -32.75 20.86
C PRO A 256 -37.66 -33.59 22.02
N GLY A 257 -38.47 -33.72 23.08
CA GLY A 257 -38.55 -34.93 23.92
C GLY A 257 -37.32 -35.53 24.62
N LYS A 258 -36.12 -34.94 24.61
CA LYS A 258 -34.98 -35.37 25.44
C LYS A 258 -34.28 -34.19 26.12
N PRO A 259 -34.17 -34.18 27.47
CA PRO A 259 -33.40 -33.16 28.17
C PRO A 259 -31.90 -33.38 27.95
N GLY A 260 -31.19 -32.35 27.48
CA GLY A 260 -29.73 -32.25 27.68
C GLY A 260 -28.81 -31.97 26.48
N THR A 261 -29.28 -31.59 25.28
CA THR A 261 -28.36 -31.37 24.12
C THR A 261 -28.49 -30.05 23.35
N PHE A 262 -29.52 -29.23 23.58
CA PHE A 262 -29.63 -27.91 22.96
C PHE A 262 -29.27 -26.79 23.95
N LEU A 263 -28.14 -26.12 23.68
CA LEU A 263 -27.57 -25.02 24.47
C LEU A 263 -28.05 -23.62 24.03
N ARG A 264 -28.90 -23.53 22.98
CA ARG A 264 -29.29 -22.24 22.37
C ARG A 264 -30.61 -21.72 22.96
N GLU A 265 -30.65 -20.43 23.29
CA GLU A 265 -31.84 -19.75 23.82
C GLU A 265 -32.83 -19.40 22.70
N ASN A 266 -34.13 -19.43 22.98
CA ASN A 266 -35.16 -18.98 22.04
C ASN A 266 -35.25 -17.46 22.01
N PHE A 267 -35.77 -16.91 20.92
CA PHE A 267 -35.87 -15.48 20.72
C PHE A 267 -36.96 -14.84 21.60
N HIS A 268 -36.61 -13.74 22.25
CA HIS A 268 -37.53 -12.91 23.03
C HIS A 268 -37.55 -11.48 22.48
N GLY A 269 -38.62 -11.13 21.78
CA GLY A 269 -38.75 -9.88 21.06
C GLY A 269 -39.87 -9.94 20.01
N CYS A 270 -39.87 -9.01 19.07
CA CYS A 270 -40.84 -8.99 17.97
C CYS A 270 -40.18 -9.25 16.63
N LEU A 271 -40.90 -9.96 15.76
CA LEU A 271 -40.59 -10.07 14.33
C LEU A 271 -41.66 -9.32 13.52
N GLU A 272 -41.22 -8.59 12.51
CA GLU A 272 -42.06 -7.86 11.56
C GLU A 272 -41.76 -8.35 10.14
N ASN A 273 -42.80 -8.53 9.33
CA ASN A 273 -42.70 -8.81 7.89
C ASN A 273 -41.75 -9.99 7.58
N LEU A 274 -42.00 -11.13 8.23
CA LEU A 274 -41.23 -12.36 8.04
C LEU A 274 -41.64 -13.05 6.73
N TYR A 275 -40.73 -13.07 5.76
CA TYR A 275 -40.87 -13.73 4.48
C TYR A 275 -39.85 -14.85 4.30
N TYR A 276 -40.33 -15.99 3.82
CA TYR A 276 -39.51 -17.09 3.32
C TYR A 276 -39.91 -17.37 1.87
N ASN A 277 -38.97 -17.22 0.93
CA ASN A 277 -39.18 -17.42 -0.51
C ASN A 277 -40.44 -16.72 -1.05
N GLY A 278 -40.70 -15.48 -0.58
CA GLY A 278 -41.86 -14.66 -0.98
C GLY A 278 -43.15 -14.93 -0.19
N VAL A 279 -43.18 -15.92 0.71
CA VAL A 279 -44.37 -16.25 1.52
C VAL A 279 -44.29 -15.54 2.87
N ASN A 280 -45.31 -14.76 3.23
CA ASN A 280 -45.42 -14.07 4.53
C ASN A 280 -45.86 -15.06 5.63
N VAL A 281 -44.94 -15.46 6.49
CA VAL A 281 -45.16 -16.48 7.53
C VAL A 281 -46.06 -15.96 8.65
N ILE A 282 -45.97 -14.67 8.98
CA ILE A 282 -46.81 -14.06 10.02
C ILE A 282 -48.26 -13.92 9.55
N ASP A 283 -48.50 -13.50 8.30
CA ASP A 283 -49.86 -13.46 7.74
C ASP A 283 -50.49 -14.86 7.70
N MET A 284 -49.73 -15.89 7.33
CA MET A 284 -50.19 -17.28 7.41
C MET A 284 -50.60 -17.67 8.83
N ALA A 285 -49.80 -17.29 9.84
CA ALA A 285 -50.09 -17.55 11.25
C ALA A 285 -51.35 -16.81 11.72
N LYS A 286 -51.47 -15.52 11.41
CA LYS A 286 -52.66 -14.69 11.71
C LYS A 286 -53.94 -15.30 11.13
N ARG A 287 -53.87 -15.83 9.91
CA ARG A 287 -54.99 -16.46 9.20
C ARG A 287 -55.17 -17.94 9.52
N ARG A 288 -54.35 -18.52 10.40
CA ARG A 288 -54.40 -19.94 10.81
C ARG A 288 -54.39 -20.93 9.63
N LYS A 289 -53.47 -20.72 8.68
CA LYS A 289 -53.31 -21.63 7.53
C LYS A 289 -52.83 -23.02 7.98
N PRO A 290 -53.16 -24.11 7.27
CA PRO A 290 -52.81 -25.48 7.69
C PRO A 290 -51.29 -25.77 7.67
N GLN A 291 -50.52 -24.99 6.90
CA GLN A 291 -49.06 -25.14 6.77
C GLN A 291 -48.26 -24.51 7.91
N ILE A 292 -48.92 -23.80 8.84
CA ILE A 292 -48.24 -23.11 9.94
C ILE A 292 -48.77 -23.62 11.28
N TYR A 293 -47.87 -24.08 12.14
CA TYR A 293 -48.19 -24.39 13.54
C TYR A 293 -47.71 -23.26 14.43
N THR A 294 -48.62 -22.71 15.23
CA THR A 294 -48.37 -21.53 16.05
C THR A 294 -48.32 -21.91 17.52
N GLY A 295 -47.24 -21.54 18.23
CA GLY A 295 -47.25 -21.47 19.69
C GLY A 295 -48.13 -20.33 20.22
N ASN A 296 -47.95 -19.94 21.49
CA ASN A 296 -48.67 -18.83 22.11
C ASN A 296 -48.14 -17.45 21.67
N VAL A 297 -48.21 -17.17 20.36
CA VAL A 297 -47.71 -15.95 19.73
C VAL A 297 -48.79 -14.88 19.73
N THR A 298 -48.45 -13.66 20.15
CA THR A 298 -49.35 -12.49 20.01
C THR A 298 -49.00 -11.69 18.76
N PHE A 299 -50.01 -11.17 18.05
CA PHE A 299 -49.83 -10.47 16.77
C PHE A 299 -49.73 -8.94 16.91
N SER A 300 -49.17 -8.52 18.05
CA SER A 300 -48.94 -7.13 18.42
C SER A 300 -47.65 -7.08 19.23
N CYS A 301 -46.86 -6.04 19.04
CA CYS A 301 -45.56 -5.93 19.71
C CYS A 301 -45.72 -5.13 21.00
N SER A 302 -45.41 -5.74 22.15
CA SER A 302 -45.58 -5.11 23.45
C SER A 302 -44.60 -3.93 23.65
N GLU A 303 -45.09 -2.78 24.08
CA GLU A 303 -44.21 -1.67 24.46
C GLU A 303 -43.78 -1.85 25.92
N SER A 304 -42.48 -1.96 26.17
CA SER A 304 -41.93 -1.90 27.53
C SER A 304 -41.08 -0.64 27.69
N GLN A 305 -41.22 0.06 28.81
CA GLN A 305 -40.59 1.38 29.02
C GLN A 305 -39.39 1.28 29.97
N PRO A 306 -38.17 1.32 29.45
CA PRO A 306 -37.06 1.90 30.18
C PRO A 306 -36.44 3.02 29.36
N VAL A 307 -36.56 4.24 29.87
CA VAL A 307 -35.81 5.40 29.39
C VAL A 307 -34.32 5.16 29.66
N SER A 308 -33.49 5.37 28.65
CA SER A 308 -32.04 5.37 28.79
C SER A 308 -31.50 6.79 28.89
N VAL A 309 -30.35 6.94 29.53
CA VAL A 309 -29.55 8.16 29.48
C VAL A 309 -28.14 7.82 29.03
N THR A 310 -27.63 8.56 28.06
CA THR A 310 -26.25 8.45 27.59
C THR A 310 -25.41 9.58 28.18
N PHE A 311 -24.26 9.24 28.74
CA PHE A 311 -23.23 10.15 29.21
C PHE A 311 -22.18 10.31 28.10
N LEU A 312 -22.06 11.51 27.53
CA LEU A 312 -21.27 11.76 26.30
C LEU A 312 -19.80 12.09 26.59
N SER A 313 -19.54 12.80 27.69
CA SER A 313 -18.21 13.24 28.13
C SER A 313 -17.78 12.61 29.45
N SER A 314 -16.55 12.09 29.53
CA SER A 314 -15.98 11.53 30.76
C SER A 314 -15.57 12.58 31.78
N THR A 315 -15.49 13.85 31.40
CA THR A 315 -15.08 14.95 32.29
C THR A 315 -16.24 15.81 32.76
N ALA A 316 -17.27 15.95 31.93
CA ALA A 316 -18.36 16.90 32.17
C ALA A 316 -19.75 16.26 32.33
N SER A 317 -19.93 14.98 31.98
CA SER A 317 -21.25 14.33 32.14
C SER A 317 -21.45 13.86 33.58
N TYR A 318 -22.54 14.31 34.19
CA TYR A 318 -23.00 13.75 35.46
C TYR A 318 -24.51 13.87 35.64
N LEU A 319 -25.08 12.97 36.44
CA LEU A 319 -26.48 13.00 36.83
C LEU A 319 -26.60 12.95 38.35
N ALA A 320 -27.06 14.04 38.96
CA ALA A 320 -27.34 14.09 40.39
C ALA A 320 -28.82 13.77 40.67
N VAL A 321 -29.06 12.76 41.50
CA VAL A 321 -30.37 12.31 42.00
C VAL A 321 -30.49 12.65 43.49
N LEU A 322 -31.64 13.11 43.96
CA LEU A 322 -31.85 13.37 45.39
C LEU A 322 -32.17 12.06 46.13
N ALA A 323 -31.53 11.83 47.28
CA ALA A 323 -31.93 10.81 48.24
C ALA A 323 -33.08 11.32 49.11
N ASP A 324 -34.02 10.46 49.47
CA ASP A 324 -35.03 10.77 50.50
C ASP A 324 -34.35 10.83 51.88
N PRO A 325 -34.51 11.89 52.69
CA PRO A 325 -33.85 12.00 54.00
C PRO A 325 -34.27 10.94 55.05
N GLY A 326 -35.30 10.12 54.80
CA GLY A 326 -35.80 9.08 55.72
C GLY A 326 -35.24 7.66 55.52
N MET A 327 -34.18 7.45 54.74
CA MET A 327 -33.80 6.09 54.28
C MET A 327 -32.99 5.28 55.31
N GLU A 328 -33.46 4.07 55.64
CA GLU A 328 -32.69 3.04 56.35
C GLU A 328 -31.98 2.12 55.33
N GLY A 329 -30.86 2.58 54.76
CA GLY A 329 -29.99 1.79 53.87
C GLY A 329 -30.00 2.19 52.39
N LEU A 330 -29.11 1.57 51.61
CA LEU A 330 -28.88 1.87 50.19
C LEU A 330 -28.88 0.57 49.35
N SER A 331 -29.82 0.48 48.41
CA SER A 331 -29.81 -0.50 47.32
C SER A 331 -29.84 0.24 45.98
N LEU A 332 -28.99 -0.22 45.07
CA LEU A 332 -28.82 0.32 43.73
C LEU A 332 -28.99 -0.82 42.74
N ARG A 333 -29.99 -0.72 41.87
CA ARG A 333 -30.12 -1.59 40.70
C ARG A 333 -30.04 -0.75 39.45
N LEU A 334 -29.17 -1.11 38.53
CA LEU A 334 -29.01 -0.42 37.25
C LEU A 334 -28.52 -1.39 36.18
N GLN A 335 -28.79 -1.05 34.92
CA GLN A 335 -28.11 -1.63 33.77
C GLN A 335 -27.25 -0.57 33.13
N PHE A 336 -26.02 -0.95 32.78
CA PHE A 336 -25.09 -0.06 32.11
C PHE A 336 -24.49 -0.72 30.86
N ARG A 337 -24.07 0.11 29.90
CA ARG A 337 -23.37 -0.31 28.68
C ARG A 337 -22.29 0.71 28.34
N THR A 338 -21.03 0.28 28.22
CA THR A 338 -19.89 1.16 27.88
C THR A 338 -18.80 0.38 27.13
N TRP A 339 -18.00 1.10 26.34
CA TRP A 339 -16.76 0.62 25.74
C TRP A 339 -15.53 0.88 26.60
N ASN A 340 -15.63 1.79 27.58
CA ASN A 340 -14.48 2.16 28.41
C ASN A 340 -14.18 1.05 29.42
N ARG A 341 -12.92 0.63 29.48
CA ARG A 341 -12.43 -0.39 30.43
C ARG A 341 -12.33 0.14 31.87
N ASP A 342 -12.16 1.45 32.02
CA ASP A 342 -12.00 2.13 33.30
C ASP A 342 -12.93 3.33 33.37
N SER A 343 -13.79 3.39 34.41
CA SER A 343 -14.67 4.55 34.62
C SER A 343 -15.33 4.54 36.01
N ARG A 344 -15.65 5.72 36.56
CA ARG A 344 -16.45 5.83 37.80
C ARG A 344 -17.95 5.84 37.47
N LEU A 345 -18.67 4.79 37.87
CA LEU A 345 -20.12 4.61 37.60
C LEU A 345 -21.00 5.38 38.59
N PHE A 346 -20.74 5.30 39.90
CA PHE A 346 -21.63 5.86 40.92
C PHE A 346 -20.84 6.31 42.16
N TYR A 347 -21.24 7.42 42.75
CA TYR A 347 -20.58 8.06 43.88
C TYR A 347 -21.59 8.53 44.94
N VAL A 348 -21.29 8.25 46.21
CA VAL A 348 -22.09 8.74 47.35
C VAL A 348 -21.15 9.24 48.46
N PRO A 349 -21.24 10.52 48.85
CA PRO A 349 -20.58 11.02 50.06
C PRO A 349 -21.32 10.50 51.30
N LEU A 350 -20.58 10.00 52.29
CA LEU A 350 -21.09 9.55 53.58
C LEU A 350 -20.74 10.58 54.66
N THR A 351 -21.73 11.28 55.17
CA THR A 351 -21.56 12.31 56.20
C THR A 351 -21.91 11.76 57.58
N HIS A 352 -20.98 11.07 58.25
CA HIS A 352 -21.08 10.88 59.69
C HIS A 352 -19.71 10.69 60.35
N GLY A 353 -19.31 11.69 61.16
CA GLY A 353 -18.05 11.71 61.90
C GLY A 353 -17.14 12.90 61.52
N PRO A 354 -16.08 13.18 62.31
CA PRO A 354 -15.14 14.27 62.05
C PRO A 354 -14.32 14.10 60.75
N GLU A 355 -14.41 12.94 60.08
CA GLU A 355 -13.69 12.63 58.86
C GLU A 355 -14.66 12.19 57.73
N PRO A 356 -14.48 12.70 56.49
CA PRO A 356 -15.34 12.36 55.36
C PRO A 356 -15.04 10.96 54.80
N ALA A 357 -16.08 10.14 54.63
CA ALA A 357 -16.00 8.86 53.91
C ALA A 357 -16.87 8.89 52.64
N SER A 358 -16.56 8.03 51.67
CA SER A 358 -17.35 7.93 50.42
C SER A 358 -17.46 6.51 49.89
N LEU A 359 -18.60 6.19 49.29
CA LEU A 359 -18.84 4.93 48.57
C LEU A 359 -18.67 5.16 47.07
N VAL A 360 -17.83 4.35 46.43
CA VAL A 360 -17.49 4.48 45.00
C VAL A 360 -17.70 3.15 44.29
N LEU A 361 -18.55 3.17 43.26
CA LEU A 361 -18.67 2.09 42.28
C LEU A 361 -17.93 2.48 41.00
N GLN A 362 -16.96 1.67 40.59
CA GLN A 362 -16.13 1.92 39.40
C GLN A 362 -15.97 0.64 38.57
N ILE A 363 -15.67 0.83 37.29
CA ILE A 363 -15.17 -0.19 36.37
C ILE A 363 -13.65 -0.02 36.35
N SER A 364 -12.91 -1.10 36.57
CA SER A 364 -11.45 -1.17 36.52
C SER A 364 -11.03 -2.43 35.79
N GLU A 365 -10.26 -2.29 34.72
CA GLU A 365 -9.85 -3.38 33.81
C GLU A 365 -11.04 -4.23 33.32
N GLY A 366 -12.22 -3.61 33.10
CA GLY A 366 -13.44 -4.30 32.69
C GLY A 366 -14.17 -5.07 33.81
N SER A 367 -13.70 -4.99 35.06
CA SER A 367 -14.35 -5.55 36.24
C SER A 367 -15.03 -4.47 37.08
N ILE A 368 -16.17 -4.80 37.70
CA ILE A 368 -16.88 -3.87 38.58
C ILE A 368 -16.26 -3.97 39.97
N GLN A 369 -15.87 -2.84 40.54
CA GLN A 369 -15.30 -2.71 41.87
C GLN A 369 -16.15 -1.74 42.70
N LEU A 370 -16.58 -2.20 43.87
CA LEU A 370 -17.14 -1.34 44.91
C LEU A 370 -16.05 -1.08 45.96
N SER A 371 -15.84 0.18 46.32
CA SER A 371 -14.86 0.59 47.33
C SER A 371 -15.46 1.62 48.29
N LEU A 372 -15.11 1.51 49.57
CA LEU A 372 -15.34 2.51 50.60
C LEU A 372 -14.02 3.27 50.82
N ARG A 373 -14.01 4.59 50.65
CA ARG A 373 -12.82 5.43 50.83
C ARG A 373 -12.98 6.31 52.08
N GLY A 374 -12.11 6.16 53.08
CA GLY A 374 -12.04 6.96 54.31
C GLY A 374 -10.89 6.51 55.25
N PRO A 375 -10.44 7.32 56.24
CA PRO A 375 -9.34 6.97 57.16
C PRO A 375 -9.79 6.10 58.35
N PRO A 376 -8.89 5.39 59.07
CA PRO A 376 -7.42 5.39 59.01
C PRO A 376 -6.88 4.13 58.30
N GLN A 377 -6.02 4.31 57.29
CA GLN A 377 -5.50 3.30 56.35
C GLN A 377 -6.52 2.78 55.34
N ASP A 378 -6.19 2.98 54.05
CA ASP A 378 -6.70 2.37 52.81
C ASP A 378 -7.27 0.94 52.95
N THR A 379 -8.38 0.78 53.68
CA THR A 379 -9.15 -0.46 53.71
C THR A 379 -10.10 -0.42 52.52
N THR A 380 -9.51 -0.60 51.34
CA THR A 380 -10.24 -1.00 50.14
C THR A 380 -10.79 -2.41 50.37
N GLN A 381 -11.95 -2.52 51.03
CA GLN A 381 -12.75 -3.75 50.90
C GLN A 381 -13.29 -3.78 49.48
N VAL A 382 -12.49 -4.33 48.57
CA VAL A 382 -12.87 -4.57 47.19
C VAL A 382 -13.81 -5.76 47.20
N PHE A 383 -15.11 -5.50 47.05
CA PHE A 383 -16.04 -6.55 46.66
C PHE A 383 -15.85 -6.79 45.17
N THR A 384 -14.97 -7.75 44.82
CA THR A 384 -14.92 -8.33 43.48
C THR A 384 -16.08 -9.31 43.37
N GLY A 385 -17.08 -9.01 42.55
CA GLY A 385 -18.05 -10.03 42.17
C GLY A 385 -17.36 -11.08 41.30
N GLU A 386 -17.04 -12.25 41.86
CA GLU A 386 -16.65 -13.44 41.08
C GLU A 386 -17.88 -14.16 40.51
N ARG A 387 -17.78 -14.57 39.24
CA ARG A 387 -18.62 -15.54 38.49
C ARG A 387 -20.14 -15.28 38.50
N ILE A 388 -20.65 -14.64 37.44
CA ILE A 388 -21.24 -15.33 36.27
C ILE A 388 -22.24 -16.42 36.71
N SER A 389 -23.51 -16.05 36.86
CA SER A 389 -24.63 -16.98 36.75
C SER A 389 -25.22 -16.90 35.33
N HIS A 390 -24.44 -17.33 34.34
CA HIS A 390 -25.01 -18.08 33.22
C HIS A 390 -24.70 -19.56 33.51
N SER A 391 -25.65 -20.44 33.21
CA SER A 391 -25.62 -21.90 33.40
C SER A 391 -24.26 -22.55 33.07
N PRO A 392 -23.90 -23.68 33.73
CA PRO A 392 -22.57 -24.28 33.63
C PRO A 392 -22.30 -24.78 32.20
N GLY A 393 -21.33 -24.15 31.53
CA GLY A 393 -20.87 -24.52 30.21
C GLY A 393 -19.53 -23.83 29.91
N GLN A 394 -18.51 -24.65 29.74
CA GLN A 394 -17.09 -24.34 29.56
C GLN A 394 -16.83 -23.49 28.31
N SER A 395 -16.22 -22.30 28.42
CA SER A 395 -15.37 -21.71 27.36
C SER A 395 -14.61 -20.48 27.85
N ILE A 396 -13.28 -20.56 27.75
CA ILE A 396 -12.36 -19.41 27.74
C ILE A 396 -12.66 -18.62 26.46
N CYS A 397 -13.00 -17.33 26.57
CA CYS A 397 -13.07 -16.41 25.44
C CYS A 397 -12.52 -15.05 25.86
N GLU A 398 -11.20 -14.89 25.70
CA GLU A 398 -10.61 -13.57 25.46
C GLU A 398 -11.05 -13.08 24.07
N ASN A 399 -11.19 -11.76 23.95
CA ASN A 399 -11.49 -10.95 22.76
C ASN A 399 -12.96 -10.52 22.54
N GLN A 400 -13.13 -9.19 22.49
CA GLN A 400 -14.27 -8.40 21.95
C GLN A 400 -15.63 -8.35 22.68
N SER A 401 -15.73 -8.61 23.99
CA SER A 401 -17.02 -8.43 24.68
C SER A 401 -17.27 -6.97 25.12
N HIS A 402 -18.29 -6.33 24.52
CA HIS A 402 -18.98 -5.18 25.13
C HIS A 402 -19.60 -5.61 26.46
N TRP A 403 -19.53 -4.76 27.48
CA TRP A 403 -20.07 -5.09 28.79
C TRP A 403 -21.49 -4.52 28.93
N THR A 404 -22.48 -5.29 28.50
CA THR A 404 -23.87 -5.08 28.95
C THR A 404 -24.02 -5.85 30.26
N ARG A 405 -23.95 -5.18 31.42
CA ARG A 405 -24.09 -5.83 32.73
C ARG A 405 -25.28 -5.24 33.49
N SER A 406 -26.13 -6.12 33.99
CA SER A 406 -27.14 -5.78 34.99
C SER A 406 -26.48 -5.86 36.36
N CYS A 407 -26.34 -4.71 37.03
CA CYS A 407 -25.78 -4.64 38.37
C CYS A 407 -26.92 -4.49 39.38
N ASN A 408 -27.08 -5.49 40.25
CA ASN A 408 -27.95 -5.43 41.41
C ASN A 408 -27.06 -5.37 42.65
N LEU A 409 -26.95 -4.20 43.26
CA LEU A 409 -26.22 -3.99 44.49
C LEU A 409 -27.22 -3.72 45.63
N SER A 410 -27.28 -4.64 46.59
CA SER A 410 -28.04 -4.45 47.82
C SER A 410 -27.07 -4.44 48.98
N LEU A 411 -26.78 -3.24 49.52
CA LEU A 411 -25.95 -3.10 50.70
C LEU A 411 -26.87 -3.15 51.93
N LEU A 412 -26.96 -4.33 52.53
CA LEU A 412 -27.61 -4.52 53.82
C LEU A 412 -26.53 -4.60 54.87
N THR A 413 -26.30 -3.54 55.67
CA THR A 413 -26.10 -3.65 57.14
C THR A 413 -25.68 -2.36 57.86
N ALA A 414 -26.13 -2.33 59.13
CA ALA A 414 -25.61 -1.67 60.34
C ALA A 414 -25.74 -0.14 60.45
N SER A 415 -26.78 0.31 61.17
CA SER A 415 -26.87 1.39 62.19
C SER A 415 -26.07 2.72 62.08
N TYR A 416 -25.23 2.93 61.08
CA TYR A 416 -24.32 4.08 60.91
C TYR A 416 -24.72 5.03 59.76
N LEU A 417 -25.75 4.69 58.98
CA LEU A 417 -26.27 5.52 57.88
C LEU A 417 -27.49 6.34 58.34
N GLN A 418 -27.34 7.19 59.36
CA GLN A 418 -28.37 8.18 59.68
C GLN A 418 -27.93 9.56 59.17
N ARG A 419 -28.70 10.12 58.24
CA ARG A 419 -28.52 11.41 57.52
C ARG A 419 -27.48 11.41 56.39
N THR A 420 -27.97 11.20 55.18
CA THR A 420 -27.37 11.76 53.96
C THR A 420 -27.95 13.16 53.74
N THR A 421 -27.11 14.19 53.64
CA THR A 421 -27.54 15.51 53.13
C THR A 421 -26.97 15.75 51.74
N ASN A 422 -27.87 16.06 50.81
CA ASN A 422 -27.67 16.71 49.51
C ASN A 422 -26.77 16.01 48.47
N GLY A 423 -27.32 14.96 47.84
CA GLY A 423 -26.98 14.57 46.47
C GLY A 423 -26.39 13.17 46.32
N LEU A 424 -27.16 12.25 45.72
CA LEU A 424 -26.62 11.03 45.11
C LEU A 424 -26.15 11.41 43.70
N GLY A 425 -24.93 11.08 43.32
CA GLY A 425 -24.37 11.52 42.04
C GLY A 425 -23.84 10.36 41.21
N PHE A 426 -24.34 10.23 39.98
CA PHE A 426 -23.55 9.66 38.89
C PHE A 426 -22.58 10.76 38.44
N GLU A 427 -21.50 10.98 39.21
CA GLU A 427 -20.67 12.19 39.11
C GLU A 427 -19.39 12.01 38.28
N GLY A 428 -19.10 12.98 37.40
CA GLY A 428 -17.76 13.43 37.04
C GLY A 428 -17.55 14.85 37.60
N SER A 429 -16.72 14.99 38.64
CA SER A 429 -16.28 16.30 39.13
C SER A 429 -14.94 16.21 39.86
N CYS A 430 -14.29 17.38 39.86
CA CYS A 430 -12.89 17.74 40.05
C CYS A 430 -12.22 17.21 41.31
N GLU A 431 -11.50 16.09 41.20
CA GLU A 431 -10.18 15.81 41.80
C GLU A 431 -9.76 14.41 41.30
N LYS A 432 -8.83 14.33 40.33
CA LYS A 432 -8.48 13.08 39.63
C LYS A 432 -7.78 12.07 40.56
N PRO A 433 -8.13 10.78 40.45
CA PRO A 433 -7.30 9.88 39.61
C PRO A 433 -8.01 9.20 38.41
N HIS A 434 -9.35 9.16 38.32
CA HIS A 434 -10.07 8.40 37.26
C HIS A 434 -11.08 9.25 36.47
N ALA A 435 -11.30 8.89 35.20
CA ALA A 435 -12.28 9.53 34.31
C ALA A 435 -13.73 9.13 34.68
N GLY A 436 -14.68 10.06 34.50
CA GLY A 436 -16.11 9.82 34.73
C GLY A 436 -16.72 8.87 33.70
N TYR A 437 -17.92 8.35 34.00
CA TYR A 437 -18.61 7.39 33.14
C TYR A 437 -19.03 8.00 31.79
N GLN A 438 -18.64 7.34 30.71
CA GLN A 438 -19.22 7.50 29.37
C GLN A 438 -19.92 6.19 29.00
N GLY A 439 -21.16 6.27 28.53
CA GLY A 439 -21.98 5.08 28.28
C GLY A 439 -23.45 5.30 28.54
N CYS A 440 -24.24 4.23 28.40
CA CYS A 440 -25.69 4.26 28.62
C CYS A 440 -26.06 3.66 29.98
N LEU A 441 -26.91 4.35 30.72
CA LEU A 441 -27.60 3.80 31.90
C LEU A 441 -29.09 3.63 31.61
N ARG A 442 -29.68 2.53 32.10
CA ARG A 442 -31.13 2.29 32.09
C ARG A 442 -31.54 1.45 33.30
N LEU A 443 -32.86 1.32 33.52
CA LEU A 443 -33.44 0.54 34.63
C LEU A 443 -32.80 0.92 35.98
N ILE A 444 -32.69 2.22 36.23
CA ILE A 444 -32.09 2.75 37.45
C ILE A 444 -33.13 2.72 38.57
N PHE A 445 -32.88 1.93 39.60
CA PHE A 445 -33.65 1.86 40.83
C PHE A 445 -32.75 2.19 42.01
N ILE A 446 -33.22 3.11 42.86
CA ILE A 446 -32.58 3.43 44.14
C ILE A 446 -33.60 3.06 45.21
N ASN A 447 -33.24 2.18 46.13
CA ASN A 447 -34.14 1.69 47.18
C ASN A 447 -35.45 1.11 46.62
N ASN A 448 -35.32 0.30 45.57
CA ASN A 448 -36.42 -0.30 44.80
C ASN A 448 -37.38 0.70 44.14
N GLN A 449 -37.13 2.02 44.21
CA GLN A 449 -37.90 3.03 43.51
C GLN A 449 -37.24 3.36 42.17
N PRO A 450 -37.99 3.30 41.04
CA PRO A 450 -37.44 3.65 39.73
C PRO A 450 -37.14 5.15 39.66
N VAL A 451 -35.94 5.51 39.17
CA VAL A 451 -35.56 6.89 38.93
C VAL A 451 -36.26 7.40 37.66
N ASN A 452 -37.10 8.42 37.81
CA ASN A 452 -37.80 9.03 36.69
C ASN A 452 -36.95 10.13 36.02
N LEU A 453 -36.23 9.75 34.97
CA LEU A 453 -35.35 10.65 34.22
C LEU A 453 -36.10 11.83 33.58
N GLY A 454 -37.35 11.64 33.16
CA GLY A 454 -38.16 12.70 32.56
C GLY A 454 -38.52 13.82 33.55
N ARG A 455 -38.71 13.50 34.84
CA ARG A 455 -38.91 14.52 35.89
C ARG A 455 -37.62 15.26 36.23
N ILE A 456 -36.48 14.56 36.28
CA ILE A 456 -35.17 15.18 36.56
C ILE A 456 -34.82 16.26 35.51
N GLN A 457 -35.18 16.02 34.24
CA GLN A 457 -34.98 16.99 33.16
C GLN A 457 -35.89 18.24 33.29
N GLN A 458 -37.09 18.09 33.86
CA GLN A 458 -38.09 19.17 33.96
C GLN A 458 -37.98 20.00 35.24
N ASP A 459 -37.54 19.40 36.34
CA ASP A 459 -37.59 20.01 37.67
C ASP A 459 -36.31 20.79 38.07
N ARG A 460 -35.25 20.79 37.24
CA ARG A 460 -33.97 21.44 37.57
C ARG A 460 -33.35 22.29 36.44
N PRO A 461 -32.90 23.53 36.73
CA PRO A 461 -31.97 24.26 35.89
C PRO A 461 -30.55 23.70 36.09
N ALA A 462 -30.28 22.51 35.54
CA ALA A 462 -28.93 21.93 35.50
C ALA A 462 -28.43 21.87 34.05
N ASN A 463 -27.13 22.06 33.86
CA ASN A 463 -26.52 21.97 32.54
C ASN A 463 -26.43 20.50 32.10
N PHE A 464 -27.41 20.05 31.33
CA PHE A 464 -27.48 18.70 30.79
C PHE A 464 -26.88 18.58 29.38
N SER A 465 -26.08 19.55 28.91
CA SER A 465 -25.52 19.59 27.53
C SER A 465 -24.75 18.32 27.16
N GLN A 466 -24.12 17.67 28.13
CA GLN A 466 -23.31 16.46 27.96
C GLN A 466 -24.08 15.14 28.22
N LEU A 467 -25.40 15.22 28.41
CA LEU A 467 -26.30 14.08 28.53
C LEU A 467 -27.28 14.01 27.37
N SER A 468 -27.53 12.80 26.88
CA SER A 468 -28.60 12.50 25.93
C SER A 468 -29.64 11.59 26.59
N PHE A 469 -30.84 12.12 26.81
CA PHE A 469 -31.98 11.36 27.33
C PHE A 469 -32.70 10.63 26.20
N ASP A 470 -33.36 9.50 26.53
CA ASP A 470 -34.18 8.71 25.60
C ASP A 470 -33.42 8.08 24.42
N ILE A 471 -32.08 8.16 24.43
CA ILE A 471 -31.21 7.64 23.40
C ILE A 471 -30.07 6.87 24.09
N CYS A 472 -29.73 5.70 23.56
CA CYS A 472 -28.48 4.99 23.87
C CYS A 472 -27.58 5.00 22.63
N SER A 473 -26.82 6.08 22.44
CA SER A 473 -26.00 6.33 21.24
C SER A 473 -24.63 5.65 21.28
N ILE A 474 -24.53 4.43 21.82
CA ILE A 474 -23.27 3.70 21.78
C ILE A 474 -23.00 3.22 20.35
N ARG A 475 -21.79 3.45 19.84
CA ARG A 475 -21.37 3.07 18.49
C ARG A 475 -20.34 1.97 18.57
N ASP A 476 -20.51 0.88 17.84
CA ASP A 476 -19.45 -0.10 17.63
C ASP A 476 -18.57 0.39 16.47
N ARG A 477 -17.40 0.94 16.79
CA ARG A 477 -16.39 1.44 15.84
C ARG A 477 -15.55 0.33 15.22
N CYS A 478 -15.66 -0.90 15.73
CA CYS A 478 -15.01 -2.08 15.16
C CYS A 478 -15.92 -2.87 14.20
N VAL A 479 -17.13 -2.35 13.89
CA VAL A 479 -18.06 -2.94 12.93
C VAL A 479 -18.50 -1.85 11.94
N PRO A 480 -18.16 -1.98 10.63
CA PRO A 480 -17.30 -3.03 10.07
C PRO A 480 -15.86 -2.94 10.62
N ASN A 481 -15.11 -4.05 10.55
CA ASN A 481 -13.73 -4.06 11.02
C ASN A 481 -12.84 -3.32 10.03
N PHE A 482 -12.34 -2.15 10.42
CA PHE A 482 -11.42 -1.32 9.62
C PHE A 482 -9.95 -1.75 9.74
N CYS A 483 -9.63 -2.72 10.60
CA CYS A 483 -8.29 -3.28 10.69
C CYS A 483 -8.07 -4.30 9.57
N GLU A 484 -7.16 -3.98 8.67
CA GLU A 484 -6.83 -4.77 7.48
C GLU A 484 -5.91 -5.96 7.83
N HIS A 485 -5.74 -6.87 6.86
CA HIS A 485 -4.80 -8.01 6.94
C HIS A 485 -4.91 -8.85 8.24
N GLY A 486 -6.13 -9.05 8.73
CA GLY A 486 -6.39 -9.85 9.93
C GLY A 486 -6.09 -9.14 11.25
N GLY A 487 -5.85 -7.82 11.23
CA GLY A 487 -5.65 -7.01 12.43
C GLY A 487 -6.82 -7.08 13.42
N VAL A 488 -6.50 -7.10 14.71
CA VAL A 488 -7.52 -7.18 15.77
C VAL A 488 -7.94 -5.78 16.20
N CYS A 489 -9.21 -5.46 16.02
CA CYS A 489 -9.78 -4.18 16.45
C CYS A 489 -10.13 -4.16 17.94
N TYR A 490 -9.70 -3.10 18.61
CA TYR A 490 -10.10 -2.69 19.96
C TYR A 490 -10.72 -1.31 19.90
N GLN A 491 -11.66 -0.99 20.80
CA GLN A 491 -12.28 0.33 20.82
C GLN A 491 -12.49 0.87 22.23
N SER A 492 -12.58 2.19 22.30
CA SER A 492 -13.07 2.97 23.43
C SER A 492 -14.34 3.72 23.02
N TRP A 493 -14.86 4.58 23.89
CA TRP A 493 -15.97 5.47 23.55
C TRP A 493 -15.63 6.39 22.35
N ASP A 494 -14.45 7.00 22.38
CA ASP A 494 -14.05 8.05 21.44
C ASP A 494 -13.33 7.52 20.20
N ASN A 495 -12.62 6.39 20.28
CA ASN A 495 -11.77 5.92 19.17
C ASN A 495 -11.67 4.39 19.07
N PHE A 496 -11.06 3.88 18.01
CA PHE A 496 -10.64 2.49 17.90
C PHE A 496 -9.13 2.36 17.65
N LEU A 497 -8.59 1.17 17.81
CA LEU A 497 -7.17 0.85 17.63
C LEU A 497 -7.07 -0.51 16.95
N CYS A 498 -6.18 -0.62 15.98
CA CYS A 498 -5.82 -1.88 15.37
C CYS A 498 -4.54 -2.44 15.98
N ASN A 499 -4.60 -3.68 16.46
CA ASN A 499 -3.39 -4.43 16.78
C ASN A 499 -2.92 -5.21 15.55
N CYS A 500 -1.82 -4.75 14.97
CA CYS A 500 -1.21 -5.35 13.78
C CYS A 500 -0.14 -6.41 14.11
N SER A 501 0.07 -6.73 15.39
CA SER A 501 1.11 -7.69 15.80
C SER A 501 0.86 -9.06 15.20
N GLY A 502 1.87 -9.60 14.52
CA GLY A 502 1.80 -10.93 13.90
C GLY A 502 1.09 -10.98 12.53
N THR A 503 0.65 -9.83 11.99
CA THR A 503 0.03 -9.76 10.65
C THR A 503 1.05 -9.58 9.52
N GLY A 504 2.25 -9.07 9.83
CA GLY A 504 3.23 -8.64 8.82
C GLY A 504 2.98 -7.21 8.29
N TYR A 505 2.00 -6.50 8.84
CA TYR A 505 1.63 -5.12 8.50
C TYR A 505 1.71 -4.17 9.69
N THR A 506 1.74 -2.87 9.41
CA THR A 506 1.84 -1.74 10.34
C THR A 506 0.94 -0.58 9.92
N GLY A 507 0.98 0.52 10.67
CA GLY A 507 0.10 1.68 10.49
C GLY A 507 -1.16 1.57 11.36
N ALA A 508 -1.92 2.67 11.43
CA ALA A 508 -3.11 2.74 12.31
C ALA A 508 -4.20 1.72 11.96
N THR A 509 -4.27 1.27 10.70
CA THR A 509 -5.25 0.28 10.20
C THR A 509 -4.62 -1.03 9.72
N CYS A 510 -3.33 -1.26 9.99
CA CYS A 510 -2.58 -2.44 9.48
C CYS A 510 -2.52 -2.50 7.95
N HIS A 511 -2.48 -1.35 7.28
CA HIS A 511 -2.44 -1.26 5.82
C HIS A 511 -1.02 -1.41 5.25
N ASN A 512 0.00 -0.94 5.96
CA ASN A 512 1.35 -0.81 5.41
C ASN A 512 2.19 -2.08 5.61
N PRO A 513 2.76 -2.68 4.55
CA PRO A 513 3.56 -3.90 4.68
C PRO A 513 4.90 -3.63 5.38
N ILE A 514 5.34 -4.58 6.22
CA ILE A 514 6.67 -4.54 6.87
C ILE A 514 7.75 -5.08 5.93
N TYR A 515 7.37 -6.00 5.04
CA TYR A 515 8.29 -6.72 4.16
C TYR A 515 8.43 -6.05 2.80
N GLU A 516 9.57 -6.24 2.16
CA GLU A 516 9.82 -5.70 0.82
C GLU A 516 9.09 -6.52 -0.24
N ARG A 517 8.77 -5.88 -1.37
CA ARG A 517 7.96 -6.52 -2.43
C ARG A 517 8.67 -7.61 -3.23
N SER A 518 10.00 -7.63 -3.22
CA SER A 518 10.77 -8.58 -4.04
C SER A 518 12.19 -8.80 -3.54
N CYS A 519 12.82 -9.87 -4.02
CA CYS A 519 14.26 -10.11 -3.82
C CYS A 519 15.12 -8.95 -4.38
N GLU A 520 14.67 -8.30 -5.46
CA GLU A 520 15.36 -7.17 -6.07
C GLU A 520 15.35 -5.94 -5.15
N ALA A 521 14.25 -5.71 -4.42
CA ALA A 521 14.18 -4.65 -3.41
C ALA A 521 15.17 -4.90 -2.25
N TYR A 522 15.22 -6.13 -1.72
CA TYR A 522 16.21 -6.51 -0.70
C TYR A 522 17.66 -6.41 -1.16
N ARG A 523 17.95 -6.70 -2.44
CA ARG A 523 19.30 -6.51 -3.00
C ARG A 523 19.73 -5.05 -2.91
N LYS A 524 18.82 -4.11 -3.20
CA LYS A 524 19.10 -2.67 -3.19
C LYS A 524 19.32 -2.11 -1.78
N THR A 525 18.76 -2.74 -0.75
CA THR A 525 19.04 -2.39 0.66
C THR A 525 20.35 -3.00 1.18
N GLY A 526 21.05 -3.79 0.36
CA GLY A 526 22.37 -4.37 0.68
C GLY A 526 22.35 -5.84 1.08
N SER A 527 21.23 -6.56 0.90
CA SER A 527 21.12 -7.99 1.26
C SER A 527 21.40 -8.91 0.05
N PRO A 528 22.43 -9.79 0.08
CA PRO A 528 22.94 -10.42 -1.15
C PRO A 528 22.22 -11.71 -1.61
N ALA A 529 21.71 -12.56 -0.71
CA ALA A 529 20.97 -13.80 -1.02
C ALA A 529 20.47 -14.48 0.27
N GLY A 530 19.42 -15.31 0.20
CA GLY A 530 18.84 -16.00 1.35
C GLY A 530 17.35 -16.30 1.18
N ILE A 531 16.74 -16.89 2.21
CA ILE A 531 15.27 -17.01 2.30
C ILE A 531 14.75 -15.73 2.92
N PHE A 532 13.89 -15.02 2.19
CA PHE A 532 13.28 -13.78 2.64
C PHE A 532 11.77 -13.91 2.69
N THR A 533 11.16 -13.20 3.63
CA THR A 533 9.72 -12.92 3.57
C THR A 533 9.53 -11.73 2.65
N VAL A 534 8.69 -11.88 1.64
CA VAL A 534 8.34 -10.83 0.69
C VAL A 534 6.84 -10.63 0.67
N ASP A 535 6.43 -9.42 0.33
CA ASP A 535 5.03 -9.07 0.13
C ASP A 535 4.82 -8.59 -1.32
N PRO A 536 4.57 -9.51 -2.28
CA PRO A 536 4.62 -9.20 -3.70
C PRO A 536 3.64 -8.12 -4.17
N ASP A 537 2.48 -7.99 -3.53
CA ASP A 537 1.45 -6.99 -3.80
C ASP A 537 1.43 -5.82 -2.79
N GLY A 538 2.22 -5.87 -1.71
CA GLY A 538 2.33 -4.76 -0.76
C GLY A 538 1.05 -4.57 0.04
N SER A 539 0.44 -3.38 -0.01
CA SER A 539 -0.85 -3.10 0.65
C SER A 539 -2.06 -3.76 -0.05
N GLY A 540 -1.81 -4.75 -0.90
CA GLY A 540 -2.83 -5.54 -1.58
C GLY A 540 -3.42 -6.62 -0.68
N PRO A 541 -4.43 -7.37 -1.14
CA PRO A 541 -5.19 -8.29 -0.29
C PRO A 541 -4.48 -9.61 0.03
N LEU A 542 -3.31 -9.91 -0.57
CA LEU A 542 -2.58 -11.14 -0.28
C LEU A 542 -1.71 -10.96 0.97
N GLU A 543 -1.53 -12.04 1.71
CA GLU A 543 -0.61 -12.04 2.86
C GLU A 543 0.86 -12.12 2.39
N HIS A 544 1.80 -11.86 3.28
CA HIS A 544 3.22 -12.05 2.97
C HIS A 544 3.58 -13.53 2.77
N THR A 545 4.61 -13.81 1.95
CA THR A 545 5.07 -15.18 1.67
C THR A 545 6.59 -15.32 1.73
N HIS A 546 7.08 -16.53 1.96
CA HIS A 546 8.51 -16.82 1.92
C HIS A 546 8.97 -17.19 0.51
N VAL A 547 10.10 -16.64 0.09
CA VAL A 547 10.75 -16.94 -1.19
C VAL A 547 12.25 -17.15 -1.01
N ASN A 548 12.85 -17.91 -1.92
CA ASN A 548 14.30 -18.13 -1.94
C ASN A 548 14.96 -17.17 -2.95
N CYS A 549 15.84 -16.30 -2.49
CA CYS A 549 16.57 -15.35 -3.31
C CYS A 549 18.02 -15.83 -3.51
N THR A 550 18.42 -16.13 -4.75
CA THR A 550 19.76 -16.65 -5.08
C THR A 550 20.49 -15.74 -6.07
N LEU A 551 21.74 -15.38 -5.79
CA LEU A 551 22.57 -14.58 -6.70
C LEU A 551 23.19 -15.48 -7.78
N ALA A 552 22.93 -15.19 -9.05
CA ALA A 552 23.55 -15.85 -10.21
C ALA A 552 23.66 -14.88 -11.38
N ASP A 553 24.81 -14.86 -12.07
CA ASP A 553 25.09 -13.99 -13.22
C ASP A 553 24.86 -12.49 -12.95
N ASP A 554 25.30 -12.00 -11.78
CA ASP A 554 25.10 -10.62 -11.29
C ASP A 554 23.61 -10.20 -11.15
N LYS A 555 22.71 -11.19 -11.12
CA LYS A 555 21.26 -11.01 -10.95
C LYS A 555 20.77 -11.75 -9.70
N ILE A 556 19.83 -11.15 -8.99
CA ILE A 556 19.16 -11.79 -7.86
C ILE A 556 17.90 -12.49 -8.36
N TRP A 557 17.88 -13.81 -8.25
CA TRP A 557 16.78 -14.64 -8.70
C TRP A 557 15.87 -15.01 -7.54
N THR A 558 14.58 -14.74 -7.68
CA THR A 558 13.51 -15.34 -6.87
C THR A 558 13.21 -16.73 -7.41
N VAL A 559 13.42 -17.76 -6.59
CA VAL A 559 13.27 -19.18 -6.94
C VAL A 559 12.10 -19.78 -6.17
N VAL A 560 11.10 -20.29 -6.90
CA VAL A 560 9.90 -20.93 -6.34
C VAL A 560 9.83 -22.37 -6.81
N GLY A 561 9.86 -23.31 -5.86
CA GLY A 561 9.80 -24.75 -6.12
C GLY A 561 8.37 -25.31 -6.16
N HIS A 562 8.25 -26.55 -6.60
CA HIS A 562 7.01 -27.34 -6.54
C HIS A 562 7.28 -28.75 -5.98
N ASP A 563 6.23 -29.50 -5.69
CA ASP A 563 6.26 -30.86 -5.13
C ASP A 563 7.02 -31.90 -5.99
N HIS A 564 7.04 -31.75 -7.32
CA HIS A 564 7.63 -32.71 -8.25
C HIS A 564 8.96 -32.28 -8.93
N LEU A 565 10.02 -31.99 -8.17
CA LEU A 565 11.32 -31.57 -8.75
C LEU A 565 12.19 -32.71 -9.36
N GLN A 566 11.86 -33.97 -9.08
CA GLN A 566 12.61 -35.13 -9.56
C GLN A 566 12.08 -35.64 -10.91
N PRO A 567 12.90 -36.31 -11.75
CA PRO A 567 12.45 -36.87 -13.02
C PRO A 567 11.33 -37.92 -12.87
N VAL A 568 10.28 -37.82 -13.69
CA VAL A 568 9.12 -38.72 -13.71
C VAL A 568 9.12 -39.54 -14.99
N ARG A 569 9.07 -40.88 -14.86
CA ARG A 569 8.97 -41.81 -15.98
C ARG A 569 7.52 -42.19 -16.25
N VAL A 570 7.11 -42.16 -17.53
CA VAL A 570 5.74 -42.40 -17.98
C VAL A 570 5.70 -43.53 -19.02
N GLN A 571 4.75 -44.44 -18.87
CA GLN A 571 4.45 -45.56 -19.77
C GLN A 571 2.94 -45.83 -19.79
N GLY A 572 2.41 -46.37 -20.90
CA GLY A 572 1.02 -46.84 -21.00
C GLY A 572 -0.05 -45.76 -21.24
N SER A 573 0.35 -44.53 -21.61
CA SER A 573 -0.57 -43.41 -21.85
C SER A 573 -0.96 -43.28 -23.31
N THR A 574 -2.20 -42.84 -23.58
CA THR A 574 -2.72 -42.61 -24.94
C THR A 574 -3.19 -41.16 -25.11
N PRO A 575 -3.33 -40.61 -26.33
CA PRO A 575 -3.82 -39.24 -26.50
C PRO A 575 -5.24 -39.01 -25.98
N ARG A 576 -6.08 -40.07 -25.89
CA ARG A 576 -7.43 -40.02 -25.33
C ARG A 576 -7.47 -40.15 -23.81
N SER A 577 -6.41 -40.69 -23.21
CA SER A 577 -6.24 -40.85 -21.77
C SER A 577 -4.75 -40.60 -21.43
N PRO A 578 -4.30 -39.34 -21.53
CA PRO A 578 -2.91 -39.00 -21.29
C PRO A 578 -2.56 -39.16 -19.81
N TYR A 579 -1.28 -39.36 -19.51
CA TYR A 579 -0.79 -39.19 -18.16
C TYR A 579 -0.78 -37.70 -17.82
N VAL A 580 -1.45 -37.33 -16.74
CA VAL A 580 -1.58 -35.95 -16.28
C VAL A 580 -0.89 -35.80 -14.93
N LEU A 581 -0.08 -34.76 -14.78
CA LEU A 581 0.52 -34.37 -13.50
C LEU A 581 0.32 -32.88 -13.26
N ILE A 582 -0.20 -32.55 -12.07
CA ILE A 582 -0.44 -31.17 -11.60
C ILE A 582 0.69 -30.80 -10.64
N PHE A 583 1.25 -29.60 -10.79
CA PHE A 583 2.35 -29.12 -9.96
C PHE A 583 1.86 -28.19 -8.85
N ASN A 584 2.11 -28.57 -7.59
CA ASN A 584 1.80 -27.71 -6.45
C ASN A 584 3.05 -26.95 -6.03
N TYR A 585 3.03 -25.63 -6.27
CA TYR A 585 4.11 -24.73 -5.90
C TYR A 585 4.13 -24.43 -4.40
N SER A 586 5.31 -24.06 -3.88
CA SER A 586 5.52 -23.75 -2.47
C SER A 586 4.78 -22.50 -1.98
N ILE A 587 4.25 -21.67 -2.90
CA ILE A 587 3.46 -20.47 -2.61
C ILE A 587 2.11 -20.55 -3.36
N SER A 588 1.12 -19.81 -2.91
CA SER A 588 -0.22 -19.85 -3.51
C SER A 588 -0.22 -19.34 -4.97
N PRO A 589 -1.20 -19.76 -5.81
CA PRO A 589 -1.32 -19.29 -7.19
C PRO A 589 -1.47 -17.76 -7.30
N TYR A 590 -2.04 -17.10 -6.29
CA TYR A 590 -2.19 -15.64 -6.26
C TYR A 590 -0.84 -14.93 -6.08
N HIS A 591 0.00 -15.41 -5.16
CA HIS A 591 1.37 -14.89 -5.00
C HIS A 591 2.22 -15.12 -6.25
N LEU A 592 2.07 -16.28 -6.90
CA LEU A 592 2.76 -16.56 -8.17
C LEU A 592 2.39 -15.55 -9.26
N ARG A 593 1.10 -15.21 -9.38
CA ARG A 593 0.63 -14.21 -10.36
C ARG A 593 1.26 -12.84 -10.08
N SER A 594 1.24 -12.39 -8.82
CA SER A 594 1.82 -11.10 -8.42
C SER A 594 3.33 -11.05 -8.67
N LEU A 595 4.05 -12.09 -8.22
CA LEU A 595 5.50 -12.23 -8.40
C LEU A 595 5.91 -12.26 -9.87
N VAL A 596 5.22 -13.05 -10.69
CA VAL A 596 5.49 -13.07 -12.13
C VAL A 596 5.18 -11.70 -12.71
N ALA A 597 4.01 -11.10 -12.45
CA ALA A 597 3.66 -9.79 -13.00
C ALA A 597 4.71 -8.70 -12.70
N SER A 598 5.22 -8.62 -11.48
CA SER A 598 6.22 -7.62 -11.04
C SER A 598 7.64 -7.86 -11.54
N SER A 599 8.00 -9.11 -11.84
CA SER A 599 9.36 -9.47 -12.29
C SER A 599 9.68 -8.94 -13.69
N GLU A 600 10.94 -8.62 -13.97
CA GLU A 600 11.37 -8.23 -15.33
C GLU A 600 11.41 -9.44 -16.27
N HIS A 601 11.96 -10.55 -15.77
CA HIS A 601 12.09 -11.79 -16.52
C HIS A 601 11.75 -12.99 -15.64
N CYS A 602 11.12 -14.01 -16.24
CA CYS A 602 10.86 -15.28 -15.59
C CYS A 602 11.18 -16.43 -16.55
N GLN A 603 11.73 -17.51 -16.02
CA GLN A 603 12.08 -18.70 -16.78
C GLN A 603 11.84 -19.98 -15.99
N GLN A 604 11.61 -21.07 -16.72
CA GLN A 604 11.48 -22.41 -16.16
C GLN A 604 12.10 -23.45 -17.08
N LYS A 605 12.96 -24.31 -16.53
CA LYS A 605 13.62 -25.36 -17.31
C LYS A 605 12.68 -26.55 -17.46
N VAL A 606 12.52 -27.04 -18.69
CA VAL A 606 11.74 -28.24 -19.02
C VAL A 606 12.66 -29.24 -19.68
N THR A 607 12.77 -30.42 -19.07
CA THR A 607 13.55 -31.53 -19.60
C THR A 607 12.57 -32.59 -20.07
N TYR A 608 12.61 -32.95 -21.34
CA TYR A 608 11.81 -34.03 -21.90
C TYR A 608 12.72 -35.00 -22.64
N ARG A 609 12.80 -36.23 -22.14
CA ARG A 609 13.53 -37.34 -22.76
C ARG A 609 12.55 -38.41 -23.18
N CYS A 610 12.74 -38.97 -24.35
CA CYS A 610 11.79 -39.88 -24.94
C CYS A 610 12.51 -41.05 -25.62
N ARG A 611 11.78 -42.15 -25.75
CA ARG A 611 12.11 -43.31 -26.56
C ARG A 611 10.81 -43.76 -27.21
N LYS A 612 10.70 -43.69 -28.55
CA LYS A 612 9.45 -43.93 -29.28
C LYS A 612 8.23 -43.19 -28.70
N SER A 613 8.40 -41.95 -28.23
CA SER A 613 7.33 -41.15 -27.59
C SER A 613 7.38 -39.75 -28.18
N ARG A 614 6.38 -39.41 -29.00
CA ARG A 614 6.35 -38.17 -29.79
C ARG A 614 5.66 -37.05 -29.01
N LEU A 615 6.07 -35.81 -29.29
CA LEU A 615 5.43 -34.59 -28.78
C LEU A 615 4.29 -34.15 -29.71
N PHE A 616 4.53 -34.21 -31.02
CA PHE A 616 3.56 -33.87 -32.06
C PHE A 616 3.36 -35.03 -33.03
N ASP A 617 2.18 -35.14 -33.61
CA ASP A 617 1.96 -36.07 -34.71
C ASP A 617 2.56 -35.52 -36.01
N THR A 618 3.30 -36.37 -36.71
CA THR A 618 4.11 -36.03 -37.88
C THR A 618 3.28 -35.75 -39.14
N TRP A 619 2.00 -36.13 -39.15
CA TRP A 619 1.13 -36.01 -40.32
C TRP A 619 0.34 -34.68 -40.36
N ASP A 620 -0.14 -34.23 -39.21
CA ASP A 620 -1.04 -33.08 -39.10
C ASP A 620 -0.62 -32.05 -38.03
N GLY A 621 0.46 -32.31 -37.29
CA GLY A 621 0.93 -31.46 -36.19
C GLY A 621 0.07 -31.56 -34.93
N THR A 622 -0.84 -32.54 -34.83
CA THR A 622 -1.70 -32.68 -33.65
C THR A 622 -0.83 -32.90 -32.39
N PRO A 623 -0.99 -32.09 -31.33
CA PRO A 623 -0.18 -32.21 -30.13
C PRO A 623 -0.55 -33.46 -29.33
N LEU A 624 0.39 -34.39 -29.20
CA LEU A 624 0.26 -35.62 -28.41
C LEU A 624 0.64 -35.40 -26.95
N SER A 625 1.52 -34.42 -26.68
CA SER A 625 1.87 -33.96 -25.35
C SER A 625 1.77 -32.44 -25.27
N TRP A 626 1.32 -31.91 -24.13
CA TRP A 626 1.09 -30.48 -23.92
C TRP A 626 1.15 -30.12 -22.44
N TRP A 627 1.10 -28.82 -22.12
CA TRP A 627 1.08 -28.34 -20.74
C TRP A 627 0.09 -27.18 -20.57
N LEU A 628 -0.39 -26.93 -19.36
CA LEU A 628 -1.21 -25.76 -19.03
C LEU A 628 -0.36 -24.69 -18.36
N ASP A 629 -0.62 -23.43 -18.73
CA ASP A 629 -0.08 -22.30 -17.99
C ASP A 629 -0.82 -22.04 -16.67
N ARG A 630 -0.40 -21.00 -15.96
CA ARG A 630 -1.01 -20.53 -14.70
C ARG A 630 -2.49 -20.13 -14.78
N ASP A 631 -3.01 -19.92 -15.99
CA ASP A 631 -4.40 -19.53 -16.28
C ASP A 631 -5.22 -20.71 -16.83
N GLY A 632 -4.64 -21.91 -16.89
CA GLY A 632 -5.29 -23.12 -17.39
C GLY A 632 -5.37 -23.18 -18.91
N VAL A 633 -4.63 -22.32 -19.63
CA VAL A 633 -4.62 -22.31 -21.10
C VAL A 633 -3.61 -23.34 -21.61
N LYS A 634 -4.06 -24.22 -22.51
CA LYS A 634 -3.22 -25.24 -23.14
C LYS A 634 -2.14 -24.62 -24.01
N ARG A 635 -0.89 -25.00 -23.75
CA ARG A 635 0.31 -24.62 -24.48
C ARG A 635 0.94 -25.85 -25.13
N THR A 636 1.33 -25.68 -26.38
CA THR A 636 1.84 -26.76 -27.25
C THR A 636 3.21 -26.42 -27.81
N TYR A 637 3.98 -25.61 -27.10
CA TYR A 637 5.32 -25.24 -27.48
C TYR A 637 6.30 -25.72 -26.40
N TRP A 638 7.49 -26.14 -26.82
CA TRP A 638 8.48 -26.76 -25.93
C TRP A 638 9.84 -26.09 -26.10
N GLY A 639 10.57 -25.93 -25.00
CA GLY A 639 11.98 -25.53 -24.97
C GLY A 639 12.41 -24.41 -25.93
N GLY A 640 12.39 -23.14 -25.48
CA GLY A 640 13.03 -22.02 -26.18
C GLY A 640 12.26 -21.40 -27.35
N ILE A 641 11.23 -22.07 -27.87
CA ILE A 641 10.44 -21.57 -29.01
C ILE A 641 9.35 -20.55 -28.62
N LEU A 642 8.98 -19.68 -29.56
CA LEU A 642 7.90 -18.71 -29.41
C LEU A 642 6.52 -19.37 -29.25
N PRO A 643 5.59 -18.77 -28.48
CA PRO A 643 4.23 -19.29 -28.37
C PRO A 643 3.52 -19.46 -29.71
N GLY A 644 2.80 -20.58 -29.85
CA GLY A 644 2.03 -20.90 -31.07
C GLY A 644 2.84 -21.64 -32.13
N VAL A 645 4.15 -21.83 -31.94
CA VAL A 645 5.01 -22.58 -32.85
C VAL A 645 5.24 -23.99 -32.30
N GLN A 646 4.83 -25.01 -33.06
CA GLN A 646 4.96 -26.44 -32.71
C GLN A 646 6.35 -26.97 -33.07
N GLN A 647 7.37 -26.43 -32.41
CA GLN A 647 8.76 -26.87 -32.58
C GLN A 647 9.46 -26.96 -31.23
N CYS A 648 10.69 -27.49 -31.22
CA CYS A 648 11.52 -27.63 -30.02
C CYS A 648 12.87 -26.90 -30.19
N SER A 649 13.65 -26.80 -29.09
CA SER A 649 14.93 -26.09 -29.06
C SER A 649 15.89 -26.48 -30.18
N CYS A 650 15.92 -27.75 -30.58
CA CYS A 650 16.83 -28.22 -31.62
C CYS A 650 16.59 -27.57 -32.99
N SER A 651 15.34 -27.17 -33.27
CA SER A 651 14.95 -26.50 -34.51
C SER A 651 15.53 -25.08 -34.58
N LEU A 652 15.54 -24.37 -33.44
CA LEU A 652 16.15 -23.05 -33.31
C LEU A 652 17.67 -23.10 -33.40
N GLU A 653 18.29 -24.10 -32.78
CA GLU A 653 19.75 -24.28 -32.76
C GLU A 653 20.29 -24.87 -34.07
N GLY A 654 19.42 -25.33 -34.98
CA GLY A 654 19.80 -25.97 -36.24
C GLY A 654 20.52 -27.30 -36.04
N ASN A 655 20.27 -28.00 -34.93
CA ASN A 655 20.98 -29.20 -34.51
C ASN A 655 20.07 -30.41 -34.23
N CYS A 656 18.83 -30.40 -34.75
CA CYS A 656 17.95 -31.58 -34.66
C CYS A 656 18.63 -32.81 -35.26
N ARG A 657 18.49 -33.95 -34.57
CA ARG A 657 19.18 -35.19 -34.94
C ARG A 657 18.75 -35.71 -36.31
N ASP A 658 17.49 -35.47 -36.67
CA ASP A 658 16.93 -35.73 -37.98
C ASP A 658 16.29 -34.43 -38.48
N MET A 659 16.81 -33.92 -39.60
CA MET A 659 16.41 -32.63 -40.16
C MET A 659 14.99 -32.63 -40.73
N ASN A 660 14.34 -33.80 -40.84
CA ASN A 660 12.94 -33.91 -41.26
C ASN A 660 11.94 -33.60 -40.14
N TYR A 661 12.39 -33.47 -38.89
CA TYR A 661 11.54 -33.24 -37.72
C TYR A 661 11.99 -31.99 -36.96
N PHE A 662 11.01 -31.26 -36.40
CA PHE A 662 11.26 -30.04 -35.63
C PHE A 662 11.50 -30.28 -34.13
N CYS A 663 11.42 -31.54 -33.69
CA CYS A 663 11.73 -32.03 -32.36
C CYS A 663 12.40 -33.40 -32.47
N ASN A 664 13.40 -33.66 -31.62
CA ASN A 664 14.12 -34.92 -31.63
C ASN A 664 13.20 -36.11 -31.28
N CYS A 665 12.22 -35.91 -30.41
CA CYS A 665 11.27 -36.93 -29.98
C CYS A 665 10.25 -37.33 -31.06
N ASP A 666 10.01 -36.48 -32.04
CA ASP A 666 9.04 -36.75 -33.11
C ASP A 666 9.60 -37.70 -34.17
N ALA A 667 10.94 -37.86 -34.23
CA ALA A 667 11.62 -38.83 -35.09
C ALA A 667 11.37 -40.31 -34.68
N ASP A 668 10.59 -40.55 -33.62
CA ASP A 668 10.11 -41.86 -33.16
C ASP A 668 11.19 -42.95 -33.00
N GLN A 669 12.38 -42.56 -32.55
CA GLN A 669 13.52 -43.48 -32.48
C GLN A 669 13.46 -44.41 -31.26
N ASP A 670 13.96 -45.65 -31.43
CA ASP A 670 14.11 -46.65 -30.37
C ASP A 670 15.36 -46.43 -29.50
N VAL A 671 15.82 -45.19 -29.40
CA VAL A 671 16.93 -44.75 -28.56
C VAL A 671 16.51 -43.52 -27.79
N TRP A 672 17.12 -43.30 -26.63
CA TRP A 672 16.81 -42.11 -25.82
C TRP A 672 17.29 -40.85 -26.51
N VAL A 673 16.35 -39.98 -26.86
CA VAL A 673 16.60 -38.62 -27.37
C VAL A 673 15.95 -37.60 -26.44
N ASN A 674 16.28 -36.32 -26.61
CA ASN A 674 15.79 -35.28 -25.71
C ASN A 674 15.48 -33.97 -26.45
N ASP A 675 14.48 -33.27 -25.94
CA ASP A 675 14.06 -31.93 -26.38
C ASP A 675 14.06 -30.98 -25.17
N THR A 676 15.18 -30.99 -24.42
CA THR A 676 15.35 -30.13 -23.23
C THR A 676 15.43 -28.67 -23.65
N GLY A 677 14.76 -27.78 -22.92
CA GLY A 677 14.92 -26.35 -23.13
C GLY A 677 14.36 -25.50 -22.01
N LEU A 678 14.32 -24.19 -22.26
CA LEU A 678 13.89 -23.18 -21.30
C LEU A 678 12.58 -22.54 -21.76
N LEU A 679 11.56 -22.55 -20.91
CA LEU A 679 10.37 -21.73 -21.11
C LEU A 679 10.67 -20.34 -20.54
N SER A 680 10.66 -19.31 -21.37
CA SER A 680 10.99 -17.92 -20.99
C SER A 680 9.87 -16.92 -21.28
N TYR A 681 8.75 -17.37 -21.86
CA TYR A 681 7.59 -16.51 -22.08
C TYR A 681 6.84 -16.31 -20.76
N LYS A 682 7.19 -15.22 -20.09
CA LYS A 682 6.77 -14.82 -18.75
C LYS A 682 5.26 -14.97 -18.49
N ASP A 683 4.42 -14.55 -19.43
CA ASP A 683 2.96 -14.53 -19.19
C ASP A 683 2.32 -15.93 -19.18
N HIS A 684 3.03 -16.96 -19.63
CA HIS A 684 2.57 -18.35 -19.57
C HIS A 684 3.19 -19.12 -18.39
N LEU A 685 4.07 -18.50 -17.62
CA LEU A 685 4.72 -19.13 -16.48
C LEU A 685 3.96 -18.83 -15.17
N PRO A 686 4.04 -19.72 -14.18
CA PRO A 686 4.63 -21.07 -14.25
C PRO A 686 3.77 -22.10 -15.00
N LEU A 687 4.38 -23.23 -15.35
CA LEU A 687 3.68 -24.43 -15.82
C LEU A 687 2.88 -25.05 -14.67
N SER A 688 1.56 -25.18 -14.82
CA SER A 688 0.65 -25.68 -13.78
C SER A 688 0.33 -27.17 -13.90
N GLU A 689 0.25 -27.69 -15.14
CA GLU A 689 -0.08 -29.07 -15.44
C GLU A 689 0.67 -29.54 -16.69
N ILE A 690 1.06 -30.82 -16.74
CA ILE A 690 1.66 -31.46 -17.91
C ILE A 690 0.88 -32.72 -18.29
N ALA A 691 0.66 -32.92 -19.60
CA ALA A 691 -0.03 -34.07 -20.15
C ALA A 691 0.83 -34.79 -21.20
N ILE A 692 1.05 -36.09 -21.01
CA ILE A 692 1.85 -36.95 -21.89
C ILE A 692 0.98 -38.05 -22.50
N GLY A 693 0.84 -38.06 -23.82
CA GLY A 693 -0.13 -38.92 -24.52
C GLY A 693 0.44 -40.08 -25.33
N ASP A 694 1.72 -40.12 -25.70
CA ASP A 694 2.24 -41.12 -26.64
C ASP A 694 3.22 -42.12 -25.98
N THR A 695 2.73 -42.91 -25.01
CA THR A 695 3.56 -43.91 -24.31
C THR A 695 2.97 -45.34 -24.27
N ASN A 696 1.89 -45.60 -25.01
CA ASN A 696 1.23 -46.92 -25.06
C ASN A 696 1.74 -47.84 -26.20
N ARG A 697 2.70 -47.40 -27.00
CA ARG A 697 3.28 -48.19 -28.10
C ARG A 697 4.41 -49.09 -27.59
N THR A 698 4.72 -50.18 -28.30
CA THR A 698 5.73 -51.15 -27.88
C THR A 698 7.12 -50.51 -27.79
N GLY A 699 7.70 -50.48 -26.58
CA GLY A 699 8.99 -49.83 -26.31
C GLY A 699 8.92 -48.32 -26.11
N SER A 700 7.72 -47.73 -26.14
CA SER A 700 7.48 -46.30 -25.96
C SER A 700 7.55 -45.87 -24.50
N GLN A 701 8.38 -44.86 -24.22
CA GLN A 701 8.60 -44.34 -22.87
C GLN A 701 8.94 -42.84 -22.92
N ALA A 702 8.47 -42.10 -21.91
CA ALA A 702 8.88 -40.73 -21.67
C ALA A 702 9.48 -40.58 -20.27
N LEU A 703 10.43 -39.66 -20.12
CA LEU A 703 11.03 -39.22 -18.87
C LEU A 703 11.10 -37.70 -18.89
N PHE A 704 10.31 -37.04 -18.05
CA PHE A 704 10.29 -35.58 -17.98
C PHE A 704 10.72 -35.06 -16.61
N GLN A 705 11.25 -33.85 -16.56
CA GLN A 705 11.58 -33.14 -15.33
C GLN A 705 11.33 -31.64 -15.51
N ILE A 706 10.59 -31.04 -14.56
CA ILE A 706 10.31 -29.61 -14.52
C ILE A 706 11.16 -28.97 -13.41
N GLY A 707 11.87 -27.90 -13.75
CA GLY A 707 12.66 -27.12 -12.79
C GLY A 707 11.81 -26.09 -12.04
N PRO A 708 12.36 -25.47 -10.98
CA PRO A 708 11.68 -24.40 -10.26
C PRO A 708 11.42 -23.18 -11.17
N LEU A 709 10.40 -22.40 -10.84
CA LEU A 709 10.20 -21.08 -11.43
C LEU A 709 11.31 -20.15 -10.95
N ARG A 710 11.96 -19.46 -11.88
CA ARG A 710 13.04 -18.51 -11.59
C ARG A 710 12.70 -17.16 -12.20
N CYS A 711 12.57 -16.14 -11.37
CA CYS A 711 12.30 -14.77 -11.83
C CYS A 711 13.35 -13.80 -11.28
N TYR A 712 13.66 -12.72 -12.00
CA TYR A 712 14.53 -11.65 -11.50
C TYR A 712 14.08 -10.28 -12.01
N GLY A 713 14.64 -9.24 -11.39
CA GLY A 713 14.41 -7.84 -11.73
C GLY A 713 13.05 -7.33 -11.26
N ASP A 714 12.86 -6.04 -11.40
CA ASP A 714 11.63 -5.33 -11.04
C ASP A 714 11.23 -4.47 -12.22
N ARG A 715 10.16 -4.90 -12.92
CA ARG A 715 9.65 -4.22 -14.12
C ARG A 715 9.25 -2.77 -13.82
N PHE A 716 8.82 -2.50 -12.58
CA PHE A 716 8.13 -1.27 -12.23
C PHE A 716 9.01 -0.24 -11.53
N PHE A 717 10.21 -0.60 -11.11
CA PHE A 717 11.14 0.36 -10.49
C PHE A 717 11.57 1.49 -11.44
N TRP A 718 11.80 1.19 -12.73
CA TRP A 718 12.24 2.16 -13.74
C TRP A 718 11.08 2.77 -14.56
N ASN A 719 9.86 2.31 -14.28
CA ASN A 719 8.64 2.77 -14.91
C ASN A 719 8.45 4.28 -14.69
N SER A 720 8.66 5.08 -15.73
CA SER A 720 8.71 6.54 -15.65
C SER A 720 8.14 7.23 -16.88
N ALA A 721 7.68 8.46 -16.68
CA ALA A 721 7.18 9.35 -17.73
C ALA A 721 7.76 10.76 -17.54
N SER A 722 7.98 11.45 -18.65
CA SER A 722 8.48 12.83 -18.69
C SER A 722 7.40 13.80 -19.14
N PHE A 723 7.27 14.90 -18.39
CA PHE A 723 6.30 15.97 -18.58
C PHE A 723 7.02 17.26 -19.01
N PHE A 724 6.81 17.70 -20.25
CA PHE A 724 7.53 18.85 -20.85
C PHE A 724 6.69 20.11 -21.01
N ALA A 725 5.36 20.01 -20.91
CA ALA A 725 4.45 21.15 -20.98
C ALA A 725 3.47 21.11 -19.80
N GLU A 726 3.11 22.28 -19.27
CA GLU A 726 2.20 22.41 -18.12
C GLU A 726 0.78 21.89 -18.42
N SER A 727 0.42 21.74 -19.69
CA SER A 727 -0.83 21.12 -20.15
C SER A 727 -0.76 19.59 -20.25
N SER A 728 0.40 18.98 -19.97
CA SER A 728 0.58 17.55 -20.13
C SER A 728 0.07 16.78 -18.92
N TYR A 729 -0.64 15.68 -19.16
CA TYR A 729 -1.09 14.79 -18.10
C TYR A 729 -1.27 13.36 -18.62
N LEU A 730 -1.13 12.40 -17.71
CA LEU A 730 -1.60 11.04 -17.91
C LEU A 730 -2.92 10.86 -17.17
N HIS A 731 -3.79 10.00 -17.68
CA HIS A 731 -5.04 9.65 -16.99
C HIS A 731 -5.18 8.14 -16.85
N PHE A 732 -5.75 7.71 -15.73
CA PHE A 732 -6.03 6.33 -15.36
C PHE A 732 -7.48 6.19 -14.89
N PRO A 733 -8.02 4.97 -14.76
CA PRO A 733 -9.34 4.75 -14.16
C PRO A 733 -9.47 5.40 -12.78
N THR A 734 -10.72 5.70 -12.38
CA THR A 734 -11.03 6.28 -11.07
C THR A 734 -10.46 5.44 -9.95
N LEU A 735 -9.82 6.11 -9.00
CA LEU A 735 -9.16 5.46 -7.89
C LEU A 735 -10.19 4.76 -6.97
N GLN A 736 -9.92 3.50 -6.64
CA GLN A 736 -10.70 2.72 -5.67
C GLN A 736 -10.02 2.81 -4.30
N ALA A 737 -10.30 3.88 -3.56
CA ALA A 737 -9.61 4.22 -2.31
C ALA A 737 -10.59 4.78 -1.24
N GLU A 738 -11.71 4.09 -1.03
CA GLU A 738 -12.81 4.59 -0.20
C GLU A 738 -12.41 4.76 1.28
N LEU A 739 -11.72 3.77 1.87
CA LEU A 739 -11.42 3.73 3.31
C LEU A 739 -9.95 3.98 3.63
N SER A 740 -9.05 3.32 2.90
CA SER A 740 -7.61 3.39 3.09
C SER A 740 -6.90 3.58 1.76
N MET A 741 -5.79 4.30 1.81
CA MET A 741 -4.98 4.63 0.66
C MET A 741 -3.53 4.90 1.02
N ASP A 742 -2.61 4.26 0.30
CA ASP A 742 -1.20 4.64 0.28
C ASP A 742 -0.78 5.03 -1.14
N ILE A 743 -0.05 6.13 -1.28
CA ILE A 743 0.49 6.63 -2.55
C ILE A 743 2.00 6.76 -2.39
N SER A 744 2.76 6.19 -3.33
CA SER A 744 4.20 6.37 -3.39
C SER A 744 4.71 6.57 -4.80
N PHE A 745 5.62 7.52 -4.98
CA PHE A 745 6.31 7.76 -6.25
C PHE A 745 7.61 8.53 -6.05
N TYR A 746 8.46 8.53 -7.08
CA TYR A 746 9.61 9.42 -7.16
C TYR A 746 9.36 10.54 -8.16
N PHE A 747 9.88 11.73 -7.89
CA PHE A 747 9.85 12.85 -8.84
C PHE A 747 11.23 13.48 -9.03
N LYS A 748 11.45 14.09 -10.20
CA LYS A 748 12.64 14.88 -10.53
C LYS A 748 12.20 16.11 -11.32
N THR A 749 12.56 17.31 -10.86
CA THR A 749 12.13 18.55 -11.52
C THR A 749 13.13 19.69 -11.36
N SER A 750 13.03 20.70 -12.22
CA SER A 750 13.60 22.04 -12.00
C SER A 750 12.54 23.12 -11.83
N ALA A 751 11.26 22.79 -12.00
CA ALA A 751 10.16 23.72 -11.85
C ALA A 751 9.92 24.05 -10.36
N PRO A 752 9.55 25.30 -10.04
CA PRO A 752 9.33 25.70 -8.65
C PRO A 752 8.01 25.18 -8.06
N SER A 753 7.09 24.70 -8.89
CA SER A 753 5.79 24.18 -8.47
C SER A 753 5.20 23.25 -9.53
N GLY A 754 4.24 22.40 -9.16
CA GLY A 754 3.48 21.60 -10.12
C GLY A 754 2.61 20.51 -9.48
N LEU A 755 1.50 20.17 -10.15
CA LEU A 755 0.55 19.15 -9.72
C LEU A 755 1.05 17.73 -10.02
N PHE A 756 1.26 16.89 -9.00
CA PHE A 756 1.69 15.50 -9.19
C PHE A 756 0.54 14.58 -9.55
N LEU A 757 -0.57 14.64 -8.81
CA LEU A 757 -1.76 13.84 -9.10
C LEU A 757 -3.03 14.48 -8.52
N GLU A 758 -4.15 14.21 -9.17
CA GLU A 758 -5.48 14.67 -8.77
C GLU A 758 -6.56 13.64 -9.15
N ASN A 759 -7.51 13.41 -8.24
CA ASN A 759 -8.76 12.73 -8.56
C ASN A 759 -9.89 13.47 -7.84
N VAL A 760 -10.93 13.86 -8.58
CA VAL A 760 -12.05 14.67 -8.07
C VAL A 760 -13.35 13.86 -8.03
N GLY A 761 -14.19 14.11 -7.04
CA GLY A 761 -15.55 13.62 -6.84
C GLY A 761 -16.59 14.74 -7.02
N VAL A 762 -17.80 14.54 -6.48
CA VAL A 762 -18.84 15.60 -6.50
C VAL A 762 -18.54 16.70 -5.48
N ARG A 763 -18.07 16.30 -4.30
CA ARG A 763 -17.65 17.18 -3.20
C ARG A 763 -16.23 16.83 -2.75
N ASP A 764 -15.94 15.55 -2.80
CA ASP A 764 -14.67 14.97 -2.38
C ASP A 764 -13.57 15.18 -3.41
N PHE A 765 -12.31 15.25 -2.98
CA PHE A 765 -11.17 15.19 -3.89
C PHE A 765 -9.91 14.75 -3.17
N ILE A 766 -8.89 14.39 -3.95
CA ILE A 766 -7.53 14.17 -3.50
C ILE A 766 -6.55 14.86 -4.44
N ARG A 767 -5.51 15.49 -3.87
CA ARG A 767 -4.47 16.23 -4.59
C ARG A 767 -3.10 16.11 -3.91
N LEU A 768 -2.06 15.83 -4.68
CA LEU A 768 -0.65 15.96 -4.27
C LEU A 768 0.08 16.90 -5.22
N GLU A 769 0.83 17.85 -4.66
CA GLU A 769 1.53 18.86 -5.46
C GLU A 769 2.83 19.34 -4.82
N LEU A 770 3.73 19.85 -5.67
CA LEU A 770 4.84 20.70 -5.25
C LEU A 770 4.33 22.14 -5.20
N SER A 771 4.01 22.63 -4.01
CA SER A 771 3.43 23.97 -3.80
C SER A 771 4.49 25.08 -3.93
N SER A 772 5.73 24.77 -3.58
CA SER A 772 6.89 25.66 -3.74
C SER A 772 8.17 24.82 -3.90
N PRO A 773 9.32 25.42 -4.25
CA PRO A 773 10.57 24.68 -4.45
C PRO A 773 10.96 23.76 -3.28
N SER A 774 10.50 24.04 -2.06
CA SER A 774 10.84 23.27 -0.86
C SER A 774 9.61 22.72 -0.12
N ILE A 775 8.41 22.78 -0.68
CA ILE A 775 7.17 22.36 0.01
C ILE A 775 6.37 21.42 -0.87
N VAL A 776 6.13 20.22 -0.36
CA VAL A 776 5.17 19.26 -0.92
C VAL A 776 3.92 19.28 -0.06
N THR A 777 2.76 19.34 -0.72
CA THR A 777 1.45 19.41 -0.07
C THR A 777 0.59 18.24 -0.49
N PHE A 778 -0.07 17.63 0.49
CA PHE A 778 -1.11 16.63 0.32
C PHE A 778 -2.44 17.21 0.80
N THR A 779 -3.47 17.20 -0.04
CA THR A 779 -4.79 17.76 0.28
C THR A 779 -5.89 16.81 -0.12
N PHE A 780 -6.89 16.66 0.74
CA PHE A 780 -8.08 15.88 0.44
C PHE A 780 -9.30 16.48 1.13
N ASP A 781 -10.48 16.22 0.58
CA ASP A 781 -11.78 16.61 1.15
C ASP A 781 -12.73 15.40 1.11
N LEU A 782 -13.42 15.16 2.22
CA LEU A 782 -14.38 14.06 2.40
C LEU A 782 -15.84 14.56 2.48
N GLY A 783 -16.08 15.84 2.18
CA GLY A 783 -17.38 16.49 2.25
C GLY A 783 -17.54 17.49 3.40
N ASP A 784 -16.65 17.45 4.40
CA ASP A 784 -16.63 18.32 5.58
C ASP A 784 -15.62 19.49 5.47
N GLY A 785 -14.97 19.63 4.30
CA GLY A 785 -13.95 20.65 4.02
C GLY A 785 -12.54 20.07 3.87
N PRO A 786 -11.60 20.83 3.28
CA PRO A 786 -10.30 20.30 2.89
C PRO A 786 -9.34 20.17 4.09
N VAL A 787 -8.71 19.00 4.20
CA VAL A 787 -7.60 18.70 5.11
C VAL A 787 -6.28 18.85 4.34
N VAL A 788 -5.31 19.57 4.91
CA VAL A 788 -4.03 19.91 4.27
C VAL A 788 -2.85 19.44 5.11
N LEU A 789 -1.98 18.60 4.56
CA LEU A 789 -0.69 18.21 5.13
C LEU A 789 0.45 18.80 4.30
N THR A 790 1.47 19.36 4.95
CA THR A 790 2.61 19.99 4.26
C THR A 790 3.95 19.55 4.84
N VAL A 791 4.84 19.05 3.98
CA VAL A 791 6.24 18.78 4.34
C VAL A 791 7.12 19.88 3.76
N ARG A 792 7.90 20.55 4.63
CA ARG A 792 8.87 21.57 4.23
C ARG A 792 10.30 21.00 4.31
N SER A 793 10.96 20.92 3.17
CA SER A 793 12.37 20.58 3.07
C SER A 793 13.28 21.77 3.42
N PRO A 794 14.41 21.56 4.11
CA PRO A 794 15.41 22.60 4.32
C PRO A 794 16.15 22.99 3.02
N MET A 795 16.16 22.12 2.01
CA MET A 795 16.78 22.34 0.70
C MET A 795 15.72 22.35 -0.41
N PRO A 796 15.91 23.09 -1.51
CA PRO A 796 15.01 23.01 -2.67
C PRO A 796 14.98 21.59 -3.26
N LEU A 797 13.78 21.09 -3.52
CA LEU A 797 13.46 19.78 -4.12
C LEU A 797 13.36 19.84 -5.65
N ASN A 798 13.57 21.03 -6.23
CA ASN A 798 13.66 21.25 -7.68
C ASN A 798 15.12 21.32 -8.16
N ASP A 799 15.98 20.49 -7.55
CA ASP A 799 17.43 20.43 -7.76
C ASP A 799 17.86 19.48 -8.90
N ARG A 800 16.89 18.97 -9.66
CA ARG A 800 17.06 17.94 -10.71
C ARG A 800 17.57 16.60 -10.19
N GLN A 801 17.39 16.29 -8.91
CA GLN A 801 17.59 14.96 -8.33
C GLN A 801 16.25 14.25 -8.11
N TRP A 802 16.33 12.94 -7.86
CA TRP A 802 15.15 12.13 -7.53
C TRP A 802 14.81 12.28 -6.05
N HIS A 803 13.58 12.69 -5.77
CA HIS A 803 12.99 12.73 -4.44
C HIS A 803 11.86 11.71 -4.33
N HIS A 804 11.68 11.12 -3.15
CA HIS A 804 10.67 10.10 -2.85
C HIS A 804 9.52 10.71 -2.07
N VAL A 805 8.28 10.53 -2.53
CA VAL A 805 7.08 10.97 -1.82
C VAL A 805 6.30 9.74 -1.38
N ARG A 806 5.85 9.76 -0.12
CA ARG A 806 4.93 8.78 0.48
C ARG A 806 3.80 9.53 1.15
N ALA A 807 2.57 9.25 0.77
CA ALA A 807 1.37 9.81 1.38
C ALA A 807 0.42 8.68 1.74
N GLU A 808 -0.23 8.77 2.88
CA GLU A 808 -1.21 7.80 3.34
C GLU A 808 -2.47 8.52 3.82
N ARG A 809 -3.63 7.94 3.58
CA ARG A 809 -4.89 8.33 4.21
C ARG A 809 -5.66 7.09 4.56
N ASN A 810 -6.06 6.96 5.81
CA ASN A 810 -6.94 5.91 6.29
C ASN A 810 -8.07 6.51 7.15
N VAL A 811 -8.91 5.66 7.74
CA VAL A 811 -10.05 6.10 8.56
C VAL A 811 -9.66 6.69 9.92
N MET A 812 -8.40 6.51 10.34
CA MET A 812 -7.86 6.94 11.64
C MET A 812 -6.96 8.17 11.53
N GLU A 813 -6.20 8.27 10.45
CA GLU A 813 -5.18 9.31 10.25
C GLU A 813 -4.83 9.50 8.76
N ALA A 814 -4.16 10.61 8.47
CA ALA A 814 -3.50 10.86 7.20
C ALA A 814 -2.06 11.28 7.45
N SER A 815 -1.15 10.90 6.55
CA SER A 815 0.27 11.18 6.69
C SER A 815 0.95 11.56 5.37
N LEU A 816 2.05 12.31 5.47
CA LEU A 816 2.89 12.71 4.34
C LEU A 816 4.36 12.70 4.75
N GLN A 817 5.19 12.06 3.93
CA GLN A 817 6.64 12.03 4.05
C GLN A 817 7.32 12.27 2.70
N VAL A 818 8.41 13.05 2.73
CA VAL A 818 9.27 13.29 1.57
C VAL A 818 10.70 12.91 1.95
N ASP A 819 11.33 12.06 1.14
CA ASP A 819 12.63 11.47 1.40
C ASP A 819 12.72 10.84 2.81
N LEU A 820 13.72 11.27 3.58
CA LEU A 820 13.94 10.88 4.98
C LEU A 820 13.56 12.01 5.95
N LEU A 821 12.75 12.99 5.49
CA LEU A 821 12.25 14.05 6.37
C LEU A 821 11.22 13.50 7.37
N PRO A 822 11.00 14.19 8.51
CA PRO A 822 10.02 13.76 9.50
C PRO A 822 8.62 13.62 8.91
N LEU A 823 7.95 12.52 9.26
CA LEU A 823 6.56 12.24 8.89
C LEU A 823 5.64 13.34 9.45
N GLN A 824 4.79 13.90 8.60
CA GLN A 824 3.68 14.75 9.01
C GLN A 824 2.44 13.89 9.14
N LEU A 825 1.69 14.04 10.23
CA LEU A 825 0.54 13.19 10.55
C LEU A 825 -0.60 14.04 11.12
N VAL A 826 -1.82 13.73 10.69
CA VAL A 826 -3.06 14.37 11.15
C VAL A 826 -4.06 13.27 11.49
N GLU A 827 -4.58 13.28 12.71
CA GLU A 827 -5.62 12.34 13.15
C GLU A 827 -6.97 12.69 12.50
N ALA A 828 -7.75 11.67 12.14
CA ALA A 828 -9.10 11.82 11.62
C ALA A 828 -10.08 12.19 12.74
N THR A 829 -11.14 12.94 12.39
CA THR A 829 -12.18 13.31 13.34
C THR A 829 -13.06 12.09 13.69
N PRO A 830 -13.30 11.77 14.98
CA PRO A 830 -14.06 10.57 15.37
C PRO A 830 -15.50 10.48 14.87
N GLU A 831 -16.09 11.62 14.51
CA GLU A 831 -17.47 11.77 14.03
C GLU A 831 -17.55 12.23 12.56
N GLY A 832 -16.41 12.39 11.86
CA GLY A 832 -16.39 12.87 10.47
C GLY A 832 -16.74 11.80 9.44
N GLN A 833 -17.03 12.25 8.22
CA GLN A 833 -17.15 11.36 7.07
C GLN A 833 -15.79 10.69 6.78
N TYR A 834 -15.80 9.38 6.55
CA TYR A 834 -14.57 8.58 6.37
C TYR A 834 -14.48 7.87 5.01
N ARG A 835 -15.53 7.94 4.18
CA ARG A 835 -15.54 7.37 2.83
C ARG A 835 -15.20 8.44 1.82
N LEU A 836 -14.17 8.21 1.01
CA LEU A 836 -13.76 9.06 -0.11
C LEU A 836 -14.49 8.64 -1.40
N GLN A 837 -15.41 9.47 -1.89
CA GLN A 837 -16.25 9.20 -3.06
C GLN A 837 -15.75 9.95 -4.30
N LEU A 838 -14.94 9.27 -5.10
CA LEU A 838 -14.39 9.78 -6.35
C LEU A 838 -15.21 9.31 -7.56
N ASN A 839 -15.35 10.16 -8.58
CA ASN A 839 -16.11 9.81 -9.80
C ASN A 839 -15.37 10.16 -11.10
N SER A 840 -14.34 11.01 -11.05
CA SER A 840 -13.51 11.35 -12.22
C SER A 840 -12.36 10.36 -12.41
N GLN A 841 -11.68 10.45 -13.55
CA GLN A 841 -10.44 9.73 -13.80
C GLN A 841 -9.32 10.25 -12.89
N LEU A 842 -8.35 9.39 -12.58
CA LEU A 842 -7.13 9.81 -11.88
C LEU A 842 -6.21 10.49 -12.89
N PHE A 843 -5.87 11.76 -12.65
CA PHE A 843 -4.92 12.52 -13.44
C PHE A 843 -3.55 12.58 -12.78
N VAL A 844 -2.48 12.45 -13.56
CA VAL A 844 -1.08 12.40 -13.10
C VAL A 844 -0.23 13.37 -13.92
N GLY A 845 0.53 14.22 -13.25
CA GLY A 845 1.41 15.24 -13.84
C GLY A 845 0.71 16.53 -14.29
N GLY A 846 -0.61 16.60 -14.19
CA GLY A 846 -1.44 17.73 -14.58
C GLY A 846 -2.91 17.31 -14.59
N ALA A 847 -3.84 18.24 -14.79
CA ALA A 847 -5.26 17.93 -14.94
C ALA A 847 -5.93 18.94 -15.88
N PRO A 848 -7.04 18.60 -16.55
CA PRO A 848 -7.71 19.49 -17.51
C PRO A 848 -8.12 20.86 -16.93
N THR A 849 -8.42 20.90 -15.63
CA THR A 849 -8.84 22.09 -14.89
C THR A 849 -7.68 22.89 -14.29
N THR A 850 -6.45 22.38 -14.35
CA THR A 850 -5.30 22.94 -13.65
C THR A 850 -4.41 23.74 -14.60
N GLN A 851 -4.18 25.02 -14.28
CA GLN A 851 -3.37 25.93 -15.11
C GLN A 851 -1.85 25.72 -14.97
N LYS A 852 -1.38 24.94 -13.97
CA LYS A 852 0.05 24.70 -13.70
C LYS A 852 0.32 23.20 -13.48
N GLY A 853 0.36 22.42 -14.55
CA GLY A 853 0.79 21.02 -14.49
C GLY A 853 2.25 20.87 -14.08
N PHE A 854 2.62 19.66 -13.68
CA PHE A 854 3.98 19.31 -13.32
C PHE A 854 4.88 19.23 -14.55
N LEU A 855 6.08 19.82 -14.43
CA LEU A 855 7.15 19.72 -15.40
C LEU A 855 8.29 18.92 -14.79
N GLY A 856 8.76 17.88 -15.45
CA GLY A 856 9.80 17.00 -14.92
C GLY A 856 9.53 15.53 -15.19
N CYS A 857 10.00 14.64 -14.31
CA CYS A 857 9.78 13.22 -14.42
C CYS A 857 9.08 12.65 -13.19
N LEU A 858 8.18 11.71 -13.40
CA LEU A 858 7.62 10.85 -12.35
C LEU A 858 8.05 9.40 -12.61
N ARG A 859 8.30 8.65 -11.53
CA ARG A 859 8.72 7.24 -11.59
C ARG A 859 8.10 6.41 -10.49
N ALA A 860 7.84 5.13 -10.79
CA ALA A 860 7.40 4.11 -9.85
C ALA A 860 6.17 4.53 -9.03
N LEU A 861 5.16 5.08 -9.72
CA LEU A 861 3.89 5.42 -9.09
C LEU A 861 3.15 4.14 -8.67
N SER A 862 3.01 3.97 -7.36
CA SER A 862 2.23 2.90 -6.71
C SER A 862 1.11 3.53 -5.92
N ILE A 863 -0.10 2.95 -6.01
CA ILE A 863 -1.23 3.29 -5.15
C ILE A 863 -1.90 2.01 -4.67
N ASN A 864 -2.05 1.80 -3.35
CA ASN A 864 -2.66 0.61 -2.74
C ASN A 864 -2.01 -0.70 -3.22
N GLY A 865 -0.68 -0.76 -3.16
CA GLY A 865 0.06 -1.92 -3.68
C GLY A 865 0.14 -2.05 -5.20
N MET A 866 -0.76 -1.40 -5.95
CA MET A 866 -0.81 -1.47 -7.41
C MET A 866 0.13 -0.46 -8.07
N THR A 867 1.03 -0.95 -8.93
CA THR A 867 1.92 -0.08 -9.71
C THR A 867 1.29 0.31 -11.05
N PHE A 868 1.25 1.62 -11.34
CA PHE A 868 0.67 2.17 -12.56
C PHE A 868 1.74 2.31 -13.66
N ASP A 869 1.60 1.64 -14.81
CA ASP A 869 2.56 1.66 -15.92
C ASP A 869 2.58 3.02 -16.65
N LEU A 870 3.30 4.00 -16.07
CA LEU A 870 3.54 5.33 -16.61
C LEU A 870 4.23 5.27 -17.98
N ASN A 871 5.13 4.30 -18.18
CA ASN A 871 5.93 4.15 -19.38
C ASN A 871 5.06 3.80 -20.60
N GLU A 872 4.27 2.74 -20.50
CA GLU A 872 3.33 2.36 -21.58
C GLU A 872 2.26 3.44 -21.79
N ARG A 873 1.75 4.04 -20.71
CA ARG A 873 0.74 5.10 -20.82
C ARG A 873 1.27 6.35 -21.52
N ALA A 874 2.52 6.72 -21.26
CA ALA A 874 3.17 7.85 -21.92
C ALA A 874 3.39 7.60 -23.42
N LYS A 875 3.76 6.39 -23.85
CA LYS A 875 3.91 6.05 -25.29
C LYS A 875 2.62 6.23 -26.07
N MET A 876 1.48 5.97 -25.44
CA MET A 876 0.16 6.09 -26.05
C MET A 876 -0.39 7.53 -26.02
N THR A 877 0.25 8.45 -25.28
CA THR A 877 -0.25 9.81 -25.06
C THR A 877 0.54 10.82 -25.90
N PRO A 878 -0.09 11.55 -26.84
CA PRO A 878 0.61 12.55 -27.66
C PRO A 878 1.28 13.65 -26.81
N GLY A 879 2.52 14.02 -27.16
CA GLY A 879 3.27 15.06 -26.45
C GLY A 879 3.97 14.58 -25.17
N MET A 880 3.86 13.30 -24.82
CA MET A 880 4.56 12.67 -23.70
C MET A 880 5.69 11.77 -24.17
N ASN A 881 6.78 11.69 -23.38
CA ASN A 881 7.84 10.72 -23.61
C ASN A 881 7.88 9.69 -22.48
N SER A 882 8.03 8.42 -22.88
CA SER A 882 8.39 7.34 -21.98
C SER A 882 9.80 7.51 -21.42
N GLY A 883 10.00 7.15 -20.16
CA GLY A 883 11.29 7.26 -19.49
C GLY A 883 11.56 8.67 -18.98
N CYS A 884 12.77 8.88 -18.46
CA CYS A 884 13.25 10.18 -18.01
C CYS A 884 14.65 10.45 -18.59
N PRO A 885 14.76 11.10 -19.77
CA PRO A 885 16.05 11.36 -20.41
C PRO A 885 16.90 12.35 -19.59
N GLY A 886 18.23 12.22 -19.64
CA GLY A 886 19.15 13.22 -19.08
C GLY A 886 20.28 12.68 -18.21
N HIS A 887 20.82 11.49 -18.51
CA HIS A 887 22.07 11.04 -17.92
C HIS A 887 23.28 11.52 -18.74
N CYS A 888 23.38 11.34 -20.06
CA CYS A 888 24.61 11.66 -20.81
C CYS A 888 24.84 13.16 -21.14
N SER A 889 24.12 14.07 -20.48
CA SER A 889 24.18 15.52 -20.74
C SER A 889 25.32 16.25 -19.99
N SER A 890 26.18 15.52 -19.28
CA SER A 890 27.32 16.06 -18.53
C SER A 890 28.63 15.40 -18.96
N ASP A 891 29.62 16.21 -19.33
CA ASP A 891 30.93 15.81 -19.90
C ASP A 891 31.85 14.99 -18.94
N SER A 892 31.36 14.50 -17.80
CA SER A 892 32.18 13.86 -16.76
C SER A 892 31.74 12.47 -16.30
N LEU A 893 30.74 11.85 -16.95
CA LEU A 893 30.18 10.56 -16.50
C LEU A 893 30.99 9.34 -16.95
N CYS A 894 31.63 9.43 -18.11
CA CYS A 894 32.53 8.42 -18.65
C CYS A 894 33.95 9.01 -18.72
N HIS A 895 34.93 8.28 -18.21
CA HIS A 895 36.31 8.76 -18.14
C HIS A 895 37.15 8.25 -19.30
N ASN A 896 38.34 8.83 -19.48
CA ASN A 896 39.36 8.37 -20.42
C ASN A 896 38.87 8.15 -21.86
N GLY A 897 37.99 9.05 -22.35
CA GLY A 897 37.47 9.00 -23.71
C GLY A 897 36.34 7.99 -23.93
N GLY A 898 35.79 7.39 -22.87
CA GLY A 898 34.63 6.50 -22.96
C GLY A 898 33.38 7.24 -23.45
N ARG A 899 32.61 6.62 -24.34
CA ARG A 899 31.39 7.22 -24.89
C ARG A 899 30.21 6.93 -23.98
N CYS A 900 29.55 7.97 -23.48
CA CYS A 900 28.29 7.80 -22.74
C CYS A 900 27.19 7.42 -23.73
N VAL A 901 26.59 6.25 -23.51
CA VAL A 901 25.46 5.74 -24.29
C VAL A 901 24.23 5.77 -23.41
N GLU A 902 23.24 6.56 -23.82
CA GLU A 902 21.97 6.68 -23.15
C GLU A 902 21.12 5.42 -23.43
N ASN A 903 20.70 4.73 -22.38
CA ASN A 903 19.77 3.61 -22.47
C ASN A 903 18.37 4.05 -22.02
N ARG A 904 17.34 3.28 -22.39
CA ARG A 904 15.94 3.54 -21.99
C ARG A 904 15.75 3.67 -20.46
N ASN A 905 16.61 2.99 -19.69
CA ASN A 905 16.49 2.83 -18.24
C ASN A 905 17.76 3.23 -17.45
N SER A 906 18.84 3.69 -18.10
CA SER A 906 20.13 4.04 -17.47
C SER A 906 21.09 4.71 -18.47
N TYR A 907 22.35 4.95 -18.09
CA TYR A 907 23.43 5.22 -19.04
C TYR A 907 24.54 4.17 -18.88
N VAL A 908 25.26 3.87 -19.96
CA VAL A 908 26.41 2.97 -19.97
C VAL A 908 27.58 3.68 -20.61
N CYS A 909 28.77 3.52 -20.03
CA CYS A 909 30.00 4.01 -20.65
C CYS A 909 30.56 2.94 -21.57
N ASP A 910 30.51 3.19 -22.88
CA ASP A 910 31.16 2.37 -23.88
C ASP A 910 32.67 2.64 -23.87
N CYS A 911 33.43 1.67 -23.38
CA CYS A 911 34.89 1.69 -23.30
C CYS A 911 35.55 0.87 -24.43
N THR A 912 34.79 0.43 -25.45
CA THR A 912 35.28 -0.53 -26.45
C THR A 912 36.50 -0.01 -27.23
N HIS A 913 36.50 1.29 -27.56
CA HIS A 913 37.56 1.95 -28.33
C HIS A 913 38.60 2.68 -27.45
N THR A 914 38.63 2.39 -26.15
CA THR A 914 39.59 2.99 -25.22
C THR A 914 40.52 1.95 -24.64
N ALA A 915 41.71 2.36 -24.20
CA ALA A 915 42.66 1.52 -23.48
C ALA A 915 42.25 1.21 -22.02
N PHE A 916 41.00 1.47 -21.66
CA PHE A 916 40.44 1.36 -20.31
C PHE A 916 39.17 0.50 -20.30
N ASP A 917 38.76 0.07 -19.11
CA ASP A 917 37.61 -0.79 -18.87
C ASP A 917 36.83 -0.38 -17.60
N GLY A 918 35.78 -1.13 -17.28
CA GLY A 918 34.91 -0.92 -16.13
C GLY A 918 33.74 0.04 -16.41
N PRO A 919 32.78 0.16 -15.48
CA PRO A 919 31.48 0.80 -15.71
C PRO A 919 31.55 2.31 -16.03
N LYS A 920 32.70 2.94 -15.79
CA LYS A 920 32.98 4.35 -16.12
C LYS A 920 34.28 4.56 -16.91
N CYS A 921 34.84 3.50 -17.50
CA CYS A 921 36.11 3.51 -18.24
C CYS A 921 37.31 4.03 -17.43
N ARG A 922 37.43 3.63 -16.16
CA ARG A 922 38.54 4.04 -15.26
C ARG A 922 39.62 2.98 -15.08
N THR A 923 39.33 1.73 -15.39
CA THR A 923 40.25 0.61 -15.12
C THR A 923 41.26 0.50 -16.26
N ALA A 924 42.53 0.78 -16.00
CA ALA A 924 43.59 0.71 -17.00
C ALA A 924 43.92 -0.73 -17.40
N ILE A 925 43.87 -1.05 -18.70
CA ILE A 925 44.33 -2.35 -19.19
C ILE A 925 45.85 -2.37 -19.27
N SER A 926 46.47 -3.38 -18.68
CA SER A 926 47.90 -3.38 -18.38
C SER A 926 48.47 -4.78 -18.47
N ALA A 927 49.72 -4.92 -18.94
CA ALA A 927 50.38 -6.21 -19.07
C ALA A 927 51.89 -6.14 -18.89
N SER A 928 52.45 -7.23 -18.37
CA SER A 928 53.88 -7.45 -18.21
C SER A 928 54.51 -8.08 -19.45
N PHE A 929 55.65 -7.54 -19.84
CA PHE A 929 56.48 -7.98 -20.94
C PHE A 929 57.77 -8.60 -20.40
N GLU A 930 58.00 -9.87 -20.71
CA GLU A 930 59.23 -10.57 -20.43
C GLU A 930 60.23 -10.45 -21.59
N ARG A 931 61.49 -10.85 -21.37
CA ARG A 931 62.51 -10.86 -22.41
C ARG A 931 62.04 -11.68 -23.62
N GLY A 932 62.06 -11.06 -24.81
CA GLY A 932 61.63 -11.69 -26.06
C GLY A 932 60.12 -11.61 -26.31
N THR A 933 59.35 -10.97 -25.43
CA THR A 933 57.92 -10.72 -25.65
C THR A 933 57.73 -9.52 -26.57
N SER A 934 56.90 -9.67 -27.60
CA SER A 934 56.50 -8.57 -28.48
C SER A 934 55.03 -8.70 -28.90
N LEU A 935 54.41 -7.55 -29.12
CA LEU A 935 53.02 -7.42 -29.53
C LEU A 935 52.96 -6.66 -30.85
N THR A 936 52.39 -7.27 -31.88
CA THR A 936 52.15 -6.64 -33.17
C THR A 936 50.65 -6.46 -33.38
N TYR A 937 50.24 -5.24 -33.74
CA TYR A 937 48.86 -4.89 -34.05
C TYR A 937 48.78 -4.37 -35.49
N ALA A 938 47.97 -5.01 -36.32
CA ALA A 938 47.71 -4.58 -37.68
C ALA A 938 46.60 -3.52 -37.69
N LEU A 939 46.95 -2.27 -38.01
CA LEU A 939 45.97 -1.20 -38.20
C LEU A 939 45.18 -1.48 -39.49
N GLN A 940 43.86 -1.64 -39.35
CA GLN A 940 42.97 -1.90 -40.48
C GLN A 940 42.56 -0.58 -41.13
N GLU A 941 42.78 -0.41 -42.44
CA GLU A 941 42.18 0.73 -43.15
C GLU A 941 40.65 0.54 -43.18
N PRO A 942 39.85 1.58 -42.89
CA PRO A 942 38.41 1.46 -42.96
C PRO A 942 37.98 1.13 -44.40
N PHE A 943 37.26 0.02 -44.57
CA PHE A 943 36.64 -0.36 -45.85
C PHE A 943 35.85 0.82 -46.42
N SER A 944 36.08 1.12 -47.70
CA SER A 944 35.64 2.33 -48.42
C SER A 944 34.12 2.47 -48.60
N VAL A 945 33.30 1.64 -47.96
CA VAL A 945 31.85 1.55 -48.17
C VAL A 945 31.06 2.51 -47.26
N MET A 946 31.68 3.10 -46.24
CA MET A 946 31.08 4.13 -45.38
C MET A 946 31.71 5.51 -45.59
N ARG A 947 31.98 5.89 -46.85
CA ARG A 947 32.24 7.28 -47.24
C ARG A 947 31.08 7.79 -48.10
N ASN A 948 29.91 7.92 -47.49
CA ASN A 948 28.74 8.55 -48.10
C ASN A 948 27.96 9.34 -47.05
N GLN A 949 28.23 10.65 -46.97
CA GLN A 949 27.29 11.72 -47.36
C GLN A 949 27.82 13.13 -47.02
N ASP A 950 28.78 13.28 -46.10
CA ASP A 950 29.29 14.61 -45.72
C ASP A 950 30.43 15.14 -46.60
N ALA A 951 31.03 14.31 -47.45
CA ALA A 951 32.12 14.73 -48.36
C ALA A 951 31.63 15.24 -49.74
N LYS A 952 30.32 15.35 -49.97
CA LYS A 952 29.75 15.95 -51.19
C LYS A 952 29.35 17.43 -51.04
N GLN A 953 29.50 18.04 -49.85
CA GLN A 953 29.25 19.46 -49.64
C GLN A 953 30.51 20.36 -49.60
N LEU A 954 31.71 19.81 -49.81
CA LEU A 954 32.96 20.59 -49.87
C LEU A 954 33.68 20.54 -51.23
N GLN A 955 32.93 20.38 -52.32
CA GLN A 955 33.43 20.67 -53.67
C GLN A 955 32.80 21.94 -54.23
N SER A 956 33.05 23.06 -53.54
CA SER A 956 32.98 24.39 -54.12
C SER A 956 33.82 25.33 -53.25
N GLY A 957 35.11 25.42 -53.55
CA GLY A 957 35.99 26.35 -52.84
C GLY A 957 37.46 26.02 -53.02
N THR A 958 38.16 26.89 -53.73
CA THR A 958 39.58 26.86 -54.08
C THR A 958 40.48 26.97 -52.83
N TYR A 959 40.68 25.90 -52.06
CA TYR A 959 41.79 25.79 -51.11
C TYR A 959 42.21 24.32 -50.95
N THR A 960 43.36 23.95 -51.52
CA THR A 960 44.04 22.69 -51.18
C THR A 960 44.75 22.87 -49.85
N GLU A 961 44.03 22.75 -48.73
CA GLU A 961 44.67 22.42 -47.46
C GLU A 961 45.09 20.95 -47.52
N SER A 962 46.41 20.70 -47.50
CA SER A 962 46.93 19.37 -47.30
C SER A 962 46.46 18.85 -45.95
N VAL A 963 45.73 17.73 -45.93
CA VAL A 963 45.37 17.05 -44.69
C VAL A 963 46.67 16.68 -43.97
N LYS A 964 47.00 17.41 -42.90
CA LYS A 964 48.16 17.11 -42.05
C LYS A 964 47.93 15.76 -41.38
N SER A 965 48.91 14.85 -41.45
CA SER A 965 48.86 13.59 -40.69
C SER A 965 48.81 13.89 -39.20
N ARG A 966 47.87 13.28 -38.48
CA ARG A 966 47.70 13.42 -37.02
C ARG A 966 47.88 12.07 -36.34
N GLU A 967 48.76 11.98 -35.35
CA GLU A 967 48.96 10.78 -34.53
C GLU A 967 48.90 11.13 -33.05
N ASN A 968 48.05 10.41 -32.33
CA ASN A 968 47.88 10.50 -30.89
C ASN A 968 48.34 9.20 -30.25
N VAL A 969 49.36 9.26 -29.40
CA VAL A 969 49.89 8.11 -28.69
C VAL A 969 49.85 8.38 -27.20
N ALA A 970 49.29 7.46 -26.42
CA ALA A 970 49.29 7.55 -24.96
C ALA A 970 49.50 6.17 -24.35
N PHE A 971 50.45 6.05 -23.43
CA PHE A 971 50.63 4.84 -22.63
C PHE A 971 51.42 5.16 -21.37
N GLY A 972 51.25 4.34 -20.35
CA GLY A 972 52.11 4.29 -19.19
C GLY A 972 53.03 3.09 -19.23
N PHE A 973 54.21 3.21 -18.63
CA PHE A 973 55.17 2.13 -18.57
C PHE A 973 56.00 2.17 -17.29
N LEU A 974 56.49 1.00 -16.90
CA LEU A 974 57.43 0.82 -15.79
C LEU A 974 58.54 -0.12 -16.25
N THR A 975 59.80 0.32 -16.14
CA THR A 975 60.97 -0.50 -16.47
C THR A 975 62.21 -0.07 -15.70
N ARG A 976 63.16 -1.00 -15.52
CA ARG A 976 64.51 -0.75 -14.99
C ARG A 976 65.60 -0.98 -16.04
N HIS A 977 65.21 -1.17 -17.31
CA HIS A 977 66.12 -1.61 -18.38
C HIS A 977 66.19 -0.57 -19.50
N GLY A 978 67.42 -0.21 -19.89
CA GLY A 978 67.74 0.59 -21.07
C GLY A 978 68.98 0.03 -21.79
N PRO A 979 69.11 0.14 -23.12
CA PRO A 979 68.13 0.68 -24.05
C PRO A 979 66.97 -0.29 -24.31
N ALA A 980 65.77 0.25 -24.60
CA ALA A 980 64.55 -0.53 -24.82
C ALA A 980 63.65 0.12 -25.88
N LEU A 981 62.98 -0.68 -26.71
CA LEU A 981 61.98 -0.21 -27.67
C LEU A 981 60.57 -0.29 -27.07
N LEU A 982 59.91 0.85 -26.85
CA LEU A 982 58.57 0.94 -26.24
C LEU A 982 57.46 0.84 -27.30
N LEU A 983 57.64 1.47 -28.45
CA LEU A 983 56.70 1.47 -29.56
C LEU A 983 57.46 1.61 -30.88
N THR A 984 57.04 0.87 -31.90
CA THR A 984 57.33 1.18 -33.29
C THR A 984 56.05 1.10 -34.12
N ALA A 985 55.82 2.10 -34.96
CA ALA A 985 54.74 2.15 -35.93
C ALA A 985 55.34 2.40 -37.31
N GLN A 986 55.03 1.54 -38.28
CA GLN A 986 55.59 1.58 -39.62
C GLN A 986 54.47 1.53 -40.66
N SER A 987 54.60 2.36 -41.69
CA SER A 987 53.72 2.37 -42.86
C SER A 987 54.33 1.53 -44.00
N ASN A 988 53.48 1.08 -44.93
CA ASN A 988 53.89 0.31 -46.11
C ASN A 988 54.91 1.04 -47.00
N ASP A 989 54.93 2.37 -46.94
CA ASP A 989 55.86 3.24 -47.67
C ASP A 989 57.13 3.60 -46.87
N GLN A 990 57.55 2.74 -45.93
CA GLN A 990 58.80 2.86 -45.16
C GLN A 990 58.90 4.13 -44.28
N ARG A 991 57.79 4.85 -44.07
CA ARG A 991 57.70 5.85 -43.00
C ARG A 991 57.55 5.14 -41.68
N TYR A 992 58.25 5.60 -40.64
CA TYR A 992 58.13 4.99 -39.33
C TYR A 992 58.21 6.02 -38.21
N MET A 993 57.69 5.63 -37.06
CA MET A 993 57.83 6.30 -35.79
C MET A 993 58.30 5.27 -34.75
N ALA A 994 59.27 5.63 -33.92
CA ALA A 994 59.72 4.78 -32.83
C ALA A 994 59.87 5.59 -31.54
N ILE A 995 59.48 4.99 -30.41
CA ILE A 995 59.70 5.52 -29.07
C ILE A 995 60.64 4.55 -28.35
N THR A 996 61.82 5.05 -27.95
CA THR A 996 62.90 4.25 -27.39
C THR A 996 63.44 4.87 -26.10
N LEU A 997 63.95 4.04 -25.21
CA LEU A 997 64.83 4.45 -24.12
C LEU A 997 66.28 4.23 -24.55
N THR A 998 67.15 5.21 -24.34
CA THR A 998 68.58 5.13 -24.63
C THR A 998 69.31 4.22 -23.63
N GLN A 999 70.62 4.00 -23.83
CA GLN A 999 71.45 3.27 -22.86
C GLN A 999 71.45 3.90 -21.47
N ASN A 1000 71.32 5.24 -21.39
CA ASN A 1000 71.24 5.98 -20.14
C ASN A 1000 69.80 6.10 -19.61
N GLY A 1001 68.83 5.44 -20.25
CA GLY A 1001 67.43 5.40 -19.87
C GLY A 1001 66.63 6.66 -20.22
N SER A 1002 67.20 7.62 -20.95
CA SER A 1002 66.47 8.81 -21.42
C SER A 1002 65.54 8.48 -22.59
N LEU A 1003 64.42 9.20 -22.70
CA LEU A 1003 63.44 9.01 -23.76
C LEU A 1003 63.87 9.67 -25.07
N GLN A 1004 63.78 8.91 -26.17
CA GLN A 1004 63.96 9.40 -27.53
C GLN A 1004 62.77 9.01 -28.39
N ILE A 1005 62.31 9.94 -29.21
CA ILE A 1005 61.23 9.75 -30.18
C ILE A 1005 61.81 10.00 -31.57
N TRP A 1006 61.69 9.00 -32.43
CA TRP A 1006 62.20 9.01 -33.80
C TRP A 1006 61.03 9.02 -34.76
N TYR A 1007 61.10 9.80 -35.82
CA TYR A 1007 60.12 9.74 -36.91
C TYR A 1007 60.76 10.01 -38.27
N ARG A 1008 60.32 9.27 -39.28
CA ARG A 1008 60.73 9.42 -40.67
C ARG A 1008 59.51 9.64 -41.53
N LEU A 1009 59.28 10.88 -41.95
CA LEU A 1009 58.08 11.29 -42.70
C LEU A 1009 58.32 11.36 -44.21
N ASN A 1010 59.57 11.45 -44.66
CA ASN A 1010 59.94 11.46 -46.07
C ASN A 1010 61.07 10.44 -46.31
N GLN A 1011 60.98 9.66 -47.38
CA GLN A 1011 62.01 8.65 -47.70
C GLN A 1011 63.35 9.30 -48.06
N GLU A 1012 63.34 10.52 -48.60
CA GLU A 1012 64.53 11.24 -49.10
C GLU A 1012 65.38 11.94 -48.02
N ARG A 1013 64.90 12.01 -46.76
CA ARG A 1013 65.64 12.59 -45.63
C ARG A 1013 65.85 11.55 -44.52
N GLY A 1014 66.91 11.73 -43.73
CA GLY A 1014 67.16 10.94 -42.52
C GLY A 1014 66.05 11.13 -41.46
N PRO A 1015 65.98 10.24 -40.45
CA PRO A 1015 64.97 10.34 -39.40
C PRO A 1015 65.19 11.58 -38.53
N ASP A 1016 64.09 12.23 -38.14
CA ASP A 1016 64.10 13.31 -37.18
C ASP A 1016 64.02 12.71 -35.76
N THR A 1017 64.83 13.24 -34.83
CA THR A 1017 64.90 12.76 -33.44
C THR A 1017 64.50 13.86 -32.47
N PHE A 1018 63.63 13.53 -31.52
CA PHE A 1018 63.18 14.41 -30.45
C PHE A 1018 63.45 13.78 -29.08
N SER A 1019 64.12 14.54 -28.20
CA SER A 1019 64.46 14.11 -26.83
C SER A 1019 63.87 15.10 -25.82
N PRO A 1020 62.70 14.82 -25.22
CA PRO A 1020 62.00 15.77 -24.34
C PRO A 1020 62.75 16.08 -23.02
N GLY A 1021 63.73 15.26 -22.63
CA GLY A 1021 64.55 15.49 -21.44
C GLY A 1021 65.69 14.47 -21.32
N SER A 1022 66.69 14.79 -20.49
CA SER A 1022 67.86 13.93 -20.24
C SER A 1022 67.72 13.00 -19.03
N ALA A 1023 66.62 13.09 -18.28
CA ALA A 1023 66.36 12.24 -17.12
C ALA A 1023 66.08 10.79 -17.54
N SER A 1024 66.61 9.84 -16.77
CA SER A 1024 66.34 8.41 -16.99
C SER A 1024 64.92 8.06 -16.57
N LEU A 1025 64.16 7.45 -17.47
CA LEU A 1025 62.83 6.87 -17.20
C LEU A 1025 62.89 5.35 -16.98
N ALA A 1026 64.09 4.76 -16.99
CA ALA A 1026 64.35 3.36 -16.65
C ALA A 1026 64.73 3.20 -15.16
N ASP A 1027 64.03 3.93 -14.28
CA ASP A 1027 64.30 4.02 -12.84
C ASP A 1027 63.47 3.04 -12.00
N GLY A 1028 62.58 2.27 -12.63
CA GLY A 1028 61.65 1.35 -11.96
C GLY A 1028 60.43 2.02 -11.34
N GLN A 1029 60.19 3.30 -11.60
CA GLN A 1029 58.94 4.00 -11.30
C GLN A 1029 57.98 3.93 -12.49
N PHE A 1030 56.70 4.20 -12.24
CA PHE A 1030 55.69 4.27 -13.29
C PHE A 1030 55.69 5.66 -13.92
N HIS A 1031 55.93 5.72 -15.23
CA HIS A 1031 55.92 6.95 -16.03
C HIS A 1031 54.79 6.91 -17.05
N TRP A 1032 54.24 8.07 -17.39
CA TRP A 1032 53.28 8.17 -18.49
C TRP A 1032 53.82 9.05 -19.61
N ILE A 1033 53.52 8.65 -20.85
CA ILE A 1033 53.86 9.40 -22.06
C ILE A 1033 52.55 9.69 -22.80
N ARG A 1034 52.32 10.96 -23.14
CA ARG A 1034 51.32 11.37 -24.12
C ARG A 1034 51.99 12.18 -25.20
N MET A 1035 51.77 11.77 -26.44
CA MET A 1035 52.32 12.36 -27.63
C MET A 1035 51.19 12.70 -28.59
N ASN A 1036 51.19 13.92 -29.11
CA ASN A 1036 50.32 14.35 -30.20
C ASN A 1036 51.20 14.95 -31.29
N ARG A 1037 51.16 14.39 -32.50
CA ARG A 1037 51.87 14.89 -33.68
C ARG A 1037 50.86 15.42 -34.67
N GLU A 1038 51.05 16.65 -35.15
CA GLU A 1038 50.26 17.24 -36.22
C GLU A 1038 51.19 17.77 -37.32
N GLY A 1039 51.29 17.04 -38.42
CA GLY A 1039 52.28 17.34 -39.47
C GLY A 1039 53.70 17.29 -38.91
N ARG A 1040 54.44 18.40 -38.92
CA ARG A 1040 55.81 18.46 -38.36
C ARG A 1040 55.86 18.85 -36.89
N GLU A 1041 54.72 19.21 -36.30
CA GLU A 1041 54.65 19.65 -34.91
C GLU A 1041 54.45 18.44 -34.00
N LEU A 1042 55.26 18.37 -32.95
CA LEU A 1042 55.27 17.26 -32.00
C LEU A 1042 55.14 17.80 -30.57
N TYR A 1043 54.06 17.39 -29.90
CA TYR A 1043 53.77 17.71 -28.51
C TYR A 1043 53.94 16.45 -27.66
N VAL A 1044 54.80 16.50 -26.65
CA VAL A 1044 55.07 15.35 -25.77
C VAL A 1044 54.98 15.78 -24.33
N GLN A 1045 54.27 15.00 -23.53
CA GLN A 1045 54.13 15.20 -22.10
C GLN A 1045 54.54 13.92 -21.35
N VAL A 1046 55.40 14.09 -20.35
CA VAL A 1046 55.94 13.03 -19.48
C VAL A 1046 55.83 13.52 -18.03
N SER A 1047 55.30 12.72 -17.09
CA SER A 1047 55.30 13.07 -15.64
C SER A 1047 56.14 12.06 -14.84
N PRO A 1048 56.73 12.43 -13.67
CA PRO A 1048 56.28 13.44 -12.69
C PRO A 1048 56.82 14.88 -12.85
N VAL A 1049 57.52 15.21 -13.94
CA VAL A 1049 58.21 16.49 -14.08
C VAL A 1049 57.44 17.48 -14.97
N THR A 1050 57.02 18.60 -14.35
CA THR A 1050 56.53 19.90 -14.88
C THR A 1050 56.12 20.02 -16.36
N SER A 1051 54.88 20.46 -16.57
CA SER A 1051 54.40 21.09 -17.80
C SER A 1051 55.31 22.25 -18.23
N LEU A 1052 56.04 22.10 -19.33
CA LEU A 1052 56.62 23.22 -20.05
C LEU A 1052 55.72 23.55 -21.25
N PRO A 1053 55.11 24.75 -21.32
CA PRO A 1053 54.71 25.32 -22.59
C PRO A 1053 55.89 26.12 -23.14
N LEU A 1054 56.54 25.69 -24.21
CA LEU A 1054 57.45 26.55 -24.96
C LEU A 1054 57.41 26.22 -26.46
N PHE A 1055 57.03 27.25 -27.22
CA PHE A 1055 57.34 27.65 -28.60
C PHE A 1055 57.82 26.60 -29.63
N PRO A 1056 57.45 26.75 -30.93
CA PRO A 1056 57.95 25.89 -32.01
C PRO A 1056 59.48 25.98 -32.04
N SER A 1057 60.14 25.04 -31.40
CA SER A 1057 61.58 24.95 -31.39
C SER A 1057 61.95 24.25 -32.68
N SER A 1058 62.70 24.96 -33.54
CA SER A 1058 63.26 24.41 -34.77
C SER A 1058 63.82 23.01 -34.51
N LEU A 1059 63.32 22.03 -35.26
CA LEU A 1059 63.93 20.71 -35.42
C LEU A 1059 65.45 20.89 -35.48
N VAL A 1060 66.15 20.45 -34.44
CA VAL A 1060 67.61 20.33 -34.51
C VAL A 1060 67.85 19.14 -35.42
N ALA A 1061 68.40 19.40 -36.60
CA ALA A 1061 68.97 18.34 -37.43
C ALA A 1061 70.13 17.73 -36.61
N GLY A 1062 69.86 16.60 -35.96
CA GLY A 1062 70.88 15.80 -35.31
C GLY A 1062 71.86 15.31 -36.36
N THR A 1063 73.14 15.51 -36.11
CA THR A 1063 74.25 14.92 -36.86
C THR A 1063 74.09 13.41 -36.96
N ASP A 1064 74.33 12.86 -38.15
CA ASP A 1064 74.25 11.44 -38.54
C ASP A 1064 74.36 10.43 -37.38
N ILE A 1065 73.22 9.92 -36.94
CA ILE A 1065 73.11 8.68 -36.16
C ILE A 1065 72.20 7.77 -36.97
N THR A 1066 72.74 6.65 -37.43
CA THR A 1066 72.08 5.69 -38.34
C THR A 1066 70.93 4.94 -37.65
N ASP A 1067 70.04 4.35 -38.44
CA ASP A 1067 68.94 3.46 -38.02
C ASP A 1067 69.36 2.31 -37.06
N GLU A 1068 70.68 2.11 -36.83
CA GLU A 1068 71.24 1.12 -35.91
C GLU A 1068 70.78 1.26 -34.45
N GLU A 1069 70.53 2.47 -33.92
CA GLU A 1069 70.13 2.61 -32.51
C GLU A 1069 68.71 2.10 -32.24
N VAL A 1070 67.77 2.37 -33.16
CA VAL A 1070 66.40 1.84 -33.08
C VAL A 1070 66.41 0.32 -33.28
N LEU A 1071 67.22 -0.19 -34.21
CA LEU A 1071 67.44 -1.63 -34.40
C LEU A 1071 68.06 -2.30 -33.17
N ARG A 1072 69.00 -1.61 -32.50
CA ARG A 1072 69.64 -2.09 -31.27
C ARG A 1072 68.66 -2.10 -30.09
N ALA A 1073 67.82 -1.08 -29.95
CA ALA A 1073 66.73 -1.07 -28.97
C ALA A 1073 65.69 -2.16 -29.28
N GLY A 1074 65.36 -2.36 -30.55
CA GLY A 1074 64.44 -3.42 -31.01
C GLY A 1074 64.95 -4.83 -30.73
N SER A 1075 66.25 -5.10 -30.94
CA SER A 1075 66.86 -6.40 -30.63
C SER A 1075 66.92 -6.72 -29.12
N ARG A 1076 66.89 -5.69 -28.25
CA ARG A 1076 66.80 -5.87 -26.80
C ARG A 1076 65.35 -5.97 -26.29
N GLY A 1077 64.38 -5.45 -27.06
CA GLY A 1077 62.96 -5.46 -26.73
C GLY A 1077 62.62 -4.60 -25.50
N PHE A 1078 61.39 -4.75 -25.02
CA PHE A 1078 60.94 -4.13 -23.77
C PHE A 1078 60.80 -5.19 -22.67
N ILE A 1079 61.34 -4.88 -21.49
CA ILE A 1079 61.17 -5.69 -20.29
C ILE A 1079 60.60 -4.77 -19.20
N GLY A 1080 59.39 -5.07 -18.74
CA GLY A 1080 58.68 -4.18 -17.83
C GLY A 1080 57.17 -4.35 -17.93
N CYS A 1081 56.42 -3.32 -17.57
CA CYS A 1081 54.96 -3.32 -17.67
C CYS A 1081 54.50 -2.15 -18.53
N LEU A 1082 53.57 -2.41 -19.47
CA LEU A 1082 52.86 -1.39 -20.23
C LEU A 1082 51.42 -1.31 -19.77
N SER A 1083 50.88 -0.09 -19.71
CA SER A 1083 49.52 0.20 -19.24
C SER A 1083 48.84 1.22 -20.13
N SER A 1084 47.52 1.06 -20.31
CA SER A 1084 46.64 2.00 -21.00
C SER A 1084 47.15 2.41 -22.39
N PHE A 1085 47.66 1.43 -23.15
CA PHE A 1085 48.27 1.70 -24.45
C PHE A 1085 47.21 2.03 -25.51
N GLN A 1086 47.22 3.28 -25.97
CA GLN A 1086 46.37 3.84 -27.01
C GLN A 1086 47.23 4.42 -28.15
N PHE A 1087 46.92 4.03 -29.38
CA PHE A 1087 47.46 4.62 -30.61
C PHE A 1087 46.30 5.02 -31.52
N ASN A 1088 46.08 6.31 -31.69
CA ASN A 1088 44.89 6.88 -32.32
C ASN A 1088 43.61 6.30 -31.68
N GLU A 1089 42.76 5.64 -32.46
CA GLU A 1089 41.53 4.98 -31.98
C GLU A 1089 41.77 3.50 -31.58
N ALA A 1090 42.97 2.98 -31.80
CA ALA A 1090 43.31 1.59 -31.47
C ALA A 1090 43.84 1.45 -30.04
N ALA A 1091 43.38 0.39 -29.35
CA ALA A 1091 43.89 -0.06 -28.06
C ALA A 1091 44.57 -1.45 -28.18
N PRO A 1092 45.78 -1.55 -28.77
CA PRO A 1092 46.50 -2.80 -29.03
C PRO A 1092 46.58 -3.77 -27.84
N LEU A 1093 46.88 -3.25 -26.65
CA LEU A 1093 47.06 -4.08 -25.45
C LEU A 1093 45.75 -4.74 -25.01
N LYS A 1094 44.64 -4.00 -25.10
CA LYS A 1094 43.29 -4.49 -24.79
C LYS A 1094 42.86 -5.56 -25.79
N ALA A 1095 43.10 -5.33 -27.08
CA ALA A 1095 42.82 -6.31 -28.12
C ALA A 1095 43.61 -7.61 -27.92
N ALA A 1096 44.87 -7.53 -27.48
CA ALA A 1096 45.72 -8.70 -27.23
C ALA A 1096 45.24 -9.56 -26.06
N LEU A 1097 44.80 -8.95 -24.96
CA LEU A 1097 44.41 -9.66 -23.74
C LEU A 1097 42.97 -10.20 -23.80
N GLN A 1098 42.03 -9.42 -24.35
CA GLN A 1098 40.60 -9.73 -24.31
C GLN A 1098 40.10 -10.46 -25.58
N ASN A 1099 40.75 -10.28 -26.75
CA ASN A 1099 40.31 -10.87 -28.02
C ASN A 1099 41.36 -11.87 -28.58
N LYS A 1100 41.64 -12.95 -27.85
CA LYS A 1100 42.69 -13.95 -28.13
C LYS A 1100 42.57 -14.76 -29.46
N GLY A 1101 41.68 -14.35 -30.37
CA GLY A 1101 41.50 -14.94 -31.70
C GLY A 1101 41.36 -13.93 -32.85
N SER A 1102 41.64 -12.64 -32.61
CA SER A 1102 41.55 -11.61 -33.65
C SER A 1102 42.70 -11.73 -34.66
N SER A 1103 42.39 -11.67 -35.95
CA SER A 1103 43.40 -11.64 -37.03
C SER A 1103 44.26 -10.37 -37.04
N LEU A 1104 43.90 -9.36 -36.24
CA LEU A 1104 44.61 -8.07 -36.16
C LEU A 1104 45.76 -8.08 -35.15
N VAL A 1105 45.88 -9.11 -34.31
CA VAL A 1105 46.87 -9.16 -33.23
C VAL A 1105 47.76 -10.40 -33.35
N SER A 1106 49.07 -10.20 -33.27
CA SER A 1106 50.05 -11.29 -33.17
C SER A 1106 50.92 -11.08 -31.93
N ILE A 1107 50.97 -12.09 -31.07
CA ILE A 1107 51.76 -12.07 -29.83
C ILE A 1107 52.90 -13.08 -29.98
N TYR A 1108 54.12 -12.63 -29.75
CA TYR A 1108 55.31 -13.47 -29.69
C TYR A 1108 55.86 -13.45 -28.26
N GLY A 1109 56.11 -14.60 -27.65
CA GLY A 1109 56.49 -14.70 -26.23
C GLY A 1109 55.29 -14.76 -25.26
N ARG A 1110 55.52 -14.53 -23.97
CA ARG A 1110 54.50 -14.66 -22.91
C ARG A 1110 54.05 -13.28 -22.44
N LEU A 1111 52.81 -12.91 -22.79
CA LEU A 1111 52.15 -11.68 -22.36
C LEU A 1111 51.13 -11.99 -21.25
N GLU A 1112 51.28 -11.38 -20.07
CA GLU A 1112 50.38 -11.59 -18.93
C GLU A 1112 49.77 -10.27 -18.46
N GLU A 1113 48.50 -10.31 -18.06
CA GLU A 1113 47.82 -9.17 -17.46
C GLU A 1113 48.47 -8.81 -16.12
N SER A 1114 48.73 -7.53 -15.88
CA SER A 1114 49.46 -7.06 -14.71
C SER A 1114 48.97 -5.68 -14.30
N SER A 1115 48.91 -5.35 -13.02
CA SER A 1115 48.53 -4.01 -12.54
C SER A 1115 49.65 -2.96 -12.62
N CYS A 1116 50.81 -3.30 -13.21
CA CYS A 1116 52.01 -2.46 -13.29
C CYS A 1116 52.47 -1.84 -11.95
N GLY A 1117 52.05 -2.41 -10.80
CA GLY A 1117 52.36 -1.86 -9.47
C GLY A 1117 51.61 -0.57 -9.12
N ILE A 1118 50.63 -0.16 -9.93
CA ILE A 1118 49.78 1.00 -9.67
C ILE A 1118 48.63 0.54 -8.79
N THR A 1119 48.61 0.96 -7.52
CA THR A 1119 47.37 0.94 -6.75
C THR A 1119 46.42 1.91 -7.44
N SER A 1120 45.31 1.39 -7.99
CA SER A 1120 44.25 2.20 -8.58
C SER A 1120 43.94 3.36 -7.63
N SER A 1121 44.16 4.60 -8.08
CA SER A 1121 43.73 5.79 -7.37
C SER A 1121 42.20 5.86 -7.43
N THR A 1122 41.57 5.04 -6.59
CA THR A 1122 40.22 5.22 -6.12
C THR A 1122 40.17 6.54 -5.36
N ASN A 1123 39.81 7.63 -6.05
CA ASN A 1123 38.96 8.63 -5.42
C ASN A 1123 37.54 8.04 -5.32
N THR A 1124 37.44 7.05 -4.44
CA THR A 1124 36.25 6.70 -3.68
C THR A 1124 36.73 6.68 -2.23
N LEU A 1125 36.25 7.63 -1.44
CA LEU A 1125 36.15 7.42 -0.01
C LEU A 1125 35.34 6.14 0.20
N THR A 1126 36.01 5.04 0.49
CA THR A 1126 35.42 3.93 1.24
C THR A 1126 36.46 3.47 2.23
N THR A 1127 36.22 3.91 3.47
CA THR A 1127 36.45 3.15 4.69
C THR A 1127 36.45 1.64 4.45
N THR A 1128 37.59 0.99 4.63
CA THR A 1128 37.64 -0.42 5.05
C THR A 1128 38.53 -0.55 6.27
N HIS A 1129 37.87 -0.72 7.40
CA HIS A 1129 38.41 -1.38 8.57
C HIS A 1129 38.99 -2.75 8.18
N THR A 1130 40.28 -2.94 8.40
CA THR A 1130 40.84 -3.88 9.41
C THR A 1130 42.23 -4.37 9.01
N LYS A 1131 43.24 -3.73 9.59
CA LYS A 1131 44.41 -4.37 10.25
C LYS A 1131 45.22 -3.25 10.93
N SER A 1132 44.57 -2.55 11.85
CA SER A 1132 45.22 -1.61 12.78
C SER A 1132 44.36 -1.42 14.03
N GLY A 1133 43.94 -2.53 14.64
CA GLY A 1133 43.09 -2.53 15.85
C GLY A 1133 43.84 -2.33 17.17
N VAL A 1134 45.19 -2.38 17.16
CA VAL A 1134 45.97 -2.35 18.42
C VAL A 1134 46.62 -0.99 18.67
N VAL A 1135 47.00 -0.25 17.62
CA VAL A 1135 47.70 1.04 17.77
C VAL A 1135 46.73 2.21 17.97
N ALA A 1136 45.56 2.18 17.33
CA ALA A 1136 44.54 3.23 17.47
C ALA A 1136 43.84 3.21 18.85
N ALA A 1137 43.62 2.02 19.44
CA ALA A 1137 43.04 1.91 20.78
C ALA A 1137 43.96 2.52 21.85
N ILE A 1138 45.28 2.30 21.75
CA ILE A 1138 46.27 2.84 22.69
C ILE A 1138 46.38 4.36 22.59
N VAL A 1139 46.32 4.91 21.37
CA VAL A 1139 46.36 6.36 21.14
C VAL A 1139 45.06 7.04 21.59
N PHE A 1140 43.90 6.40 21.37
CA PHE A 1140 42.59 6.94 21.75
C PHE A 1140 42.36 6.88 23.27
N THR A 1141 42.77 5.83 23.97
CA THR A 1141 42.71 5.77 25.45
C THR A 1141 43.64 6.80 26.09
N SER A 1142 44.81 7.05 25.49
CA SER A 1142 45.77 8.05 25.97
C SER A 1142 45.25 9.48 25.76
N LEU A 1143 44.63 9.77 24.62
CA LEU A 1143 44.01 11.07 24.33
C LEU A 1143 42.74 11.32 25.16
N CYS A 1144 41.94 10.28 25.44
CA CYS A 1144 40.79 10.39 26.33
C CYS A 1144 41.20 10.63 27.78
N ALA A 1145 42.27 9.98 28.27
CA ALA A 1145 42.83 10.26 29.60
C ALA A 1145 43.37 11.69 29.70
N LEU A 1146 44.05 12.19 28.65
CA LEU A 1146 44.53 13.57 28.57
C LEU A 1146 43.36 14.57 28.56
N ALA A 1147 42.30 14.28 27.80
CA ALA A 1147 41.11 15.14 27.71
C ALA A 1147 40.32 15.18 29.03
N VAL A 1148 40.27 14.09 29.79
CA VAL A 1148 39.65 14.05 31.13
C VAL A 1148 40.49 14.86 32.13
N ILE A 1149 41.83 14.79 32.06
CA ILE A 1149 42.73 15.59 32.91
C ILE A 1149 42.65 17.08 32.57
N ILE A 1150 42.59 17.44 31.28
CA ILE A 1150 42.42 18.82 30.83
C ILE A 1150 41.05 19.37 31.25
N ARG A 1151 39.99 18.55 31.18
CA ARG A 1151 38.63 18.94 31.60
C ARG A 1151 38.49 19.01 33.13
N TYR A 1152 39.30 18.26 33.88
CA TYR A 1152 39.41 18.35 35.35
C TYR A 1152 40.13 19.64 35.78
N LEU A 1153 41.21 20.01 35.09
CA LEU A 1153 41.98 21.23 35.38
C LEU A 1153 41.25 22.52 34.98
N TYR A 1154 40.39 22.47 33.96
CA TYR A 1154 39.65 23.66 33.49
C TYR A 1154 38.39 23.98 34.32
N ARG A 1155 37.90 23.04 35.15
CA ARG A 1155 36.66 23.22 35.92
C ARG A 1155 36.82 24.01 37.23
N HIS A 1156 38.03 24.50 37.53
CA HIS A 1156 38.35 25.08 38.85
C HIS A 1156 38.78 26.55 38.89
N ARG A 1157 38.43 27.40 37.90
CA ARG A 1157 38.62 28.87 38.04
C ARG A 1157 37.38 29.69 37.64
N GLN A 1158 37.05 30.62 38.52
CA GLN A 1158 35.78 31.36 38.73
C GLN A 1158 35.64 32.67 37.90
N THR A 1159 34.38 33.00 37.50
CA THR A 1159 33.60 34.29 37.47
C THR A 1159 34.24 35.70 37.32
N PRO A 1160 33.48 36.81 37.02
CA PRO A 1160 32.30 37.05 36.16
C PRO A 1160 32.38 38.45 35.40
N PRO A 1161 31.30 39.25 35.08
CA PRO A 1161 31.02 39.83 33.74
C PRO A 1161 31.02 41.40 33.70
N PRO A 1162 30.67 42.13 32.59
CA PRO A 1162 29.27 42.59 32.36
C PRO A 1162 28.82 43.03 30.91
N GLN A 1163 27.49 43.08 30.72
CA GLN A 1163 26.57 44.11 30.14
C GLN A 1163 26.53 44.67 28.67
N VAL A 1164 25.31 44.53 28.07
CA VAL A 1164 24.35 45.50 27.40
C VAL A 1164 24.68 46.20 26.04
N ILE A 1165 23.72 46.19 25.08
CA ILE A 1165 23.03 47.34 24.39
C ILE A 1165 22.40 46.94 23.01
N THR A 1166 21.22 47.52 22.79
CA THR A 1166 20.12 47.48 21.80
C THR A 1166 20.32 48.07 20.37
N ALA A 1167 19.39 47.73 19.44
CA ALA A 1167 18.55 48.61 18.55
C ALA A 1167 18.38 48.06 17.10
N LYS A 1168 17.45 48.46 16.21
CA LYS A 1168 15.99 48.76 16.15
C LYS A 1168 15.66 49.12 14.67
N ASN A 1169 14.38 48.97 14.22
CA ASN A 1169 13.68 49.67 13.10
C ASN A 1169 14.00 49.27 11.62
N GLN A 1170 13.14 49.39 10.58
CA GLN A 1170 11.75 49.85 10.34
C GLN A 1170 11.25 49.45 8.91
N ARG A 1171 9.92 49.46 8.72
CA ARG A 1171 9.05 49.33 7.50
C ARG A 1171 9.09 50.60 6.58
N PRO A 1172 8.54 50.67 5.32
CA PRO A 1172 7.07 50.68 5.04
C PRO A 1172 6.52 50.26 3.63
N SER A 1173 5.17 50.21 3.64
CA SER A 1173 4.08 49.98 2.67
C SER A 1173 4.03 50.77 1.34
N LEU A 1174 3.28 50.27 0.32
CA LEU A 1174 2.32 51.01 -0.53
C LEU A 1174 1.46 50.08 -1.44
N GLU A 1175 0.23 50.50 -1.75
CA GLU A 1175 -0.89 49.80 -2.45
C GLU A 1175 -1.48 50.78 -3.54
N PRO A 1176 -2.65 50.54 -4.20
CA PRO A 1176 -2.99 49.87 -5.48
C PRO A 1176 -3.36 50.84 -6.66
N PRO A 1177 -4.02 50.41 -7.78
CA PRO A 1177 -5.50 50.52 -7.87
C PRO A 1177 -6.26 49.51 -8.78
N VAL A 1178 -7.58 49.71 -8.82
CA VAL A 1178 -8.76 48.92 -9.26
C VAL A 1178 -9.19 49.20 -10.73
N TYR A 1179 -9.87 48.26 -11.41
CA TYR A 1179 -10.95 48.54 -12.38
C TYR A 1179 -12.00 47.39 -12.44
N ARG A 1180 -13.27 47.76 -12.68
CA ARG A 1180 -14.52 46.94 -12.61
C ARG A 1180 -15.26 46.99 -14.01
N PRO A 1181 -16.44 46.35 -14.23
CA PRO A 1181 -16.72 45.39 -15.31
C PRO A 1181 -17.81 45.85 -16.30
N ASP A 1182 -18.22 45.01 -17.28
CA ASP A 1182 -19.63 44.71 -17.61
C ASP A 1182 -19.88 43.89 -18.93
N LEU A 1183 -20.88 42.98 -18.84
CA LEU A 1183 -21.96 42.58 -19.81
C LEU A 1183 -21.60 42.08 -21.24
N ASP A 1184 -22.26 41.14 -21.93
CA ASP A 1184 -23.29 40.08 -21.74
C ASP A 1184 -23.35 39.26 -23.09
N PRO A 1185 -24.37 38.45 -23.52
CA PRO A 1185 -24.18 37.08 -24.02
C PRO A 1185 -24.73 36.80 -25.46
N HIS A 1186 -24.77 35.50 -25.83
CA HIS A 1186 -25.45 34.83 -26.97
C HIS A 1186 -24.60 34.42 -28.21
N LYS A 1187 -24.45 33.10 -28.43
CA LYS A 1187 -25.15 32.36 -29.51
C LYS A 1187 -24.86 30.86 -29.51
N ALA A 1188 -25.88 30.10 -29.90
CA ALA A 1188 -25.92 28.66 -30.09
C ALA A 1188 -25.69 28.25 -31.55
N SER A 1189 -25.07 27.09 -31.78
CA SER A 1189 -25.37 26.12 -32.86
C SER A 1189 -24.43 24.90 -32.72
N ARG A 1190 -24.89 23.69 -32.37
CA ARG A 1190 -25.44 22.61 -33.23
C ARG A 1190 -24.40 21.84 -34.08
N ILE A 1191 -24.40 20.50 -33.88
CA ILE A 1191 -24.20 19.36 -34.82
C ILE A 1191 -22.95 18.45 -34.60
N SER A 1192 -23.25 17.26 -34.06
CA SER A 1192 -22.86 15.85 -34.43
C SER A 1192 -21.36 15.52 -34.64
N LYS A 1193 -20.77 14.44 -34.09
CA LYS A 1193 -21.02 13.01 -34.39
C LYS A 1193 -20.09 12.16 -33.51
N GLU A 1194 -20.53 10.94 -33.25
CA GLU A 1194 -19.84 9.81 -32.61
C GLU A 1194 -18.50 9.45 -33.28
N TYR A 1195 -17.56 8.84 -32.53
CA TYR A 1195 -17.09 7.46 -32.74
C TYR A 1195 -16.34 6.97 -31.48
N PHE A 1196 -16.65 5.74 -31.07
CA PHE A 1196 -15.91 4.95 -30.08
C PHE A 1196 -14.72 4.26 -30.72
N ILE A 1197 -13.58 4.24 -30.01
CA ILE A 1197 -12.74 3.04 -29.81
C ILE A 1197 -12.38 3.00 -28.34
#